data_AF-A0AAV0HPK4-F1
#
_entry.id   AF-A0AAV0HPK4-F1
#
_cell.length_a   1.000
_cell.length_b   1.000
_cell.length_c   1.000
_cell.angle_alpha   90.00
_cell.angle_beta   90.00
_cell.angle_gamma   90.00
#
_symmetry.space_group_name_H-M   'P 1'
#
loop_
_entity.id
_entity.type
_entity.pdbx_description
1 polymer ?
#
loop_
_entity_poly.entity_id
_entity_poly.type
_entity_poly.pdbx_seq_one_letter_code
_entity_poly.pdbx_strand_id
1 'polypeptide(L)'
;MPVKGEHAAPLQRVPPFIIDDSTSSSDEEDDTMAPRHRRTNKNNHDIVEKSLFFLLIISLHLVPSWGLTDSESLLKFKASLANAKALADWADNNVVCDGDSANWIGVICDEGLVLGLQLEKMGLGGKIDVDSLAELEELKTVSLMDNAFDGPLPDFKKLGGLRALYLSNNQFSGEIPADAFQGMTKLKKLYLSGNKFTGEIPSSLAGLSKLTNLRLEQNEFTGRLPEFTAKFEDFNASDNKLEGPIPASLANLDPSAFSGNKGLCGKPLGECTAAPAPSDAAAPTSNSKSSLLQTDGAANPTDPDDPTSHAAAATGYWKPSTASIVFVAIVGGFAVCGILAAAFILMRRRHQPPESIEAGTPGVPDIQPDDPNPRAPKKQESRVAAGGGAEAVKLSFVREDRGKFELTDLLKASAEILGAGCFGSSYKAALTSGQVMVVKRFKQMNNVGREEFHEHMRRVGRLKHTNLLPLVAYYYRKEEKLLVHDFVPYGSLAVHLHSHQALGQPSLEWENRVKIIKGVARGLSYLYKELPSLISAHGHLKSNNVLLDENFEPYLTDYALIPVINQESAQELMVAYKSPEYLHHGRVTKKTDVWALGMLILEILTGRIPSTVLKQATSGDSESTTTTTAGGGGGGGERRKPSRELSADFGGIS
;
A
#
# COMPACT_ATOMS: atom_id res chain seq x y z
N MET A 1 -26.55 18.96 68.46
CA MET A 1 -27.75 19.82 68.62
C MET A 1 -28.31 20.12 67.24
N PRO A 2 -29.61 19.90 66.98
CA PRO A 2 -30.29 20.32 65.74
C PRO A 2 -31.17 21.57 65.95
N VAL A 3 -31.45 22.27 64.85
CA VAL A 3 -32.50 23.31 64.72
C VAL A 3 -33.13 23.05 63.34
N LYS A 4 -34.34 22.46 63.27
CA LYS A 4 -35.65 23.11 62.98
C LYS A 4 -35.65 24.01 61.73
N GLY A 5 -36.56 23.84 60.76
CA GLY A 5 -37.57 22.79 60.56
C GLY A 5 -38.68 23.18 59.56
N GLU A 6 -39.46 22.18 59.11
CA GLU A 6 -40.93 22.23 58.81
C GLU A 6 -41.43 23.12 57.61
N HIS A 7 -42.47 22.79 56.83
CA HIS A 7 -43.29 21.57 56.71
C HIS A 7 -44.08 21.44 55.37
N ALA A 8 -44.28 20.19 54.90
CA ALA A 8 -45.48 19.55 54.32
C ALA A 8 -46.38 20.19 53.19
N ALA A 9 -46.25 19.68 51.95
CA ALA A 9 -47.09 18.69 51.21
C ALA A 9 -48.56 18.32 51.68
N PRO A 10 -49.37 17.53 50.91
CA PRO A 10 -49.81 17.60 49.49
C PRO A 10 -51.33 17.22 49.28
N LEU A 11 -51.73 16.62 48.12
CA LEU A 11 -53.04 15.97 47.75
C LEU A 11 -54.16 16.90 47.17
N GLN A 12 -55.14 16.51 46.32
CA GLN A 12 -55.37 15.37 45.38
C GLN A 12 -56.54 15.63 44.35
N ARG A 13 -56.50 14.94 43.17
CA ARG A 13 -57.61 14.27 42.40
C ARG A 13 -58.75 15.01 41.60
N VAL A 14 -58.63 14.97 40.25
CA VAL A 14 -59.59 14.55 39.15
C VAL A 14 -60.99 15.28 38.90
N PRO A 15 -61.82 15.00 37.85
CA PRO A 15 -62.62 16.00 37.06
C PRO A 15 -64.17 15.67 37.04
N PRO A 16 -65.07 15.82 36.01
CA PRO A 16 -65.06 16.41 34.62
C PRO A 16 -66.36 17.21 34.19
N PHE A 17 -66.73 17.20 32.88
CA PHE A 17 -67.85 17.85 32.10
C PHE A 17 -67.60 19.31 31.66
N ILE A 18 -67.71 19.76 30.38
CA ILE A 18 -68.61 19.61 29.18
C ILE A 18 -69.88 20.50 29.23
N ILE A 19 -70.02 21.46 28.28
CA ILE A 19 -71.17 21.77 27.37
C ILE A 19 -71.02 23.18 26.70
N ASP A 20 -71.00 23.16 25.36
CA ASP A 20 -71.52 24.01 24.25
C ASP A 20 -71.93 25.52 24.34
N ASP A 21 -71.95 26.13 23.14
CA ASP A 21 -72.70 27.31 22.63
C ASP A 21 -72.42 28.73 23.19
N SER A 22 -72.55 29.84 22.42
CA SER A 22 -72.71 30.07 20.95
C SER A 22 -72.18 31.51 20.63
N THR A 23 -72.59 32.39 19.68
CA THR A 23 -73.70 32.56 18.71
C THR A 23 -73.33 33.64 17.64
N SER A 24 -74.20 33.90 16.65
CA SER A 24 -74.30 35.11 15.78
C SER A 24 -73.22 35.33 14.68
N SER A 25 -73.43 36.05 13.57
CA SER A 25 -74.56 36.47 12.67
C SER A 25 -73.96 37.41 11.59
N SER A 26 -74.54 37.87 10.48
CA SER A 26 -75.61 37.50 9.50
C SER A 26 -75.28 38.36 8.21
N ASP A 27 -75.91 38.38 7.02
CA ASP A 27 -77.31 38.56 6.58
C ASP A 27 -77.46 38.22 5.06
N GLU A 28 -78.69 37.89 4.62
CA GLU A 28 -79.45 38.26 3.37
C GLU A 28 -78.74 38.42 1.98
N GLU A 29 -79.11 37.68 0.91
CA GLU A 29 -80.25 37.80 -0.07
C GLU A 29 -79.98 38.77 -1.28
N ASP A 30 -80.44 38.60 -2.54
CA ASP A 30 -81.29 37.58 -3.21
C ASP A 30 -81.07 37.48 -4.77
N ASP A 31 -81.64 36.42 -5.37
CA ASP A 31 -82.33 36.27 -6.69
C ASP A 31 -81.66 36.00 -8.07
N THR A 32 -82.37 35.13 -8.82
CA THR A 32 -82.38 34.72 -10.26
C THR A 32 -81.08 34.42 -11.05
N MET A 33 -80.99 33.17 -11.54
CA MET A 33 -81.25 32.76 -12.95
C MET A 33 -80.38 31.58 -13.42
N ALA A 34 -80.99 30.61 -14.11
CA ALA A 34 -80.36 29.41 -14.68
C ALA A 34 -80.75 29.24 -16.18
N PRO A 35 -80.14 28.33 -16.98
CA PRO A 35 -79.11 27.34 -16.63
C PRO A 35 -77.90 27.29 -17.60
N ARG A 36 -76.83 26.58 -17.21
CA ARG A 36 -75.90 25.92 -18.16
C ARG A 36 -75.28 24.65 -17.56
N HIS A 37 -75.24 23.57 -18.33
CA HIS A 37 -74.73 22.28 -17.88
C HIS A 37 -73.23 22.30 -17.56
N ARG A 38 -72.84 21.70 -16.43
CA ARG A 38 -71.54 21.04 -16.29
C ARG A 38 -71.65 19.82 -15.38
N ARG A 39 -71.34 18.63 -15.90
CA ARG A 39 -71.10 17.43 -15.08
C ARG A 39 -69.83 17.66 -14.25
N THR A 40 -69.92 17.68 -12.93
CA THR A 40 -68.75 17.60 -12.05
C THR A 40 -68.30 16.14 -11.92
N ASN A 41 -66.99 15.90 -11.94
CA ASN A 41 -66.46 14.56 -12.21
C ASN A 41 -66.26 13.77 -10.91
N LYS A 42 -67.27 12.97 -10.52
CA LYS A 42 -67.26 12.20 -9.26
C LYS A 42 -66.05 11.25 -9.15
N ASN A 43 -65.48 10.84 -10.28
CA ASN A 43 -64.27 10.00 -10.36
C ASN A 43 -63.01 10.67 -9.79
N ASN A 44 -62.94 12.01 -9.72
CA ASN A 44 -61.71 12.69 -9.28
C ASN A 44 -61.44 12.52 -7.77
N HIS A 45 -62.48 12.49 -6.92
CA HIS A 45 -62.30 12.37 -5.46
C HIS A 45 -61.77 10.99 -5.10
N ASP A 46 -62.39 9.94 -5.64
CA ASP A 46 -61.97 8.54 -5.54
C ASP A 46 -60.50 8.33 -5.92
N ILE A 47 -60.04 8.99 -6.99
CA ILE A 47 -58.65 8.90 -7.47
C ILE A 47 -57.69 9.62 -6.51
N VAL A 48 -58.03 10.81 -6.03
CA VAL A 48 -57.20 11.57 -5.09
C VAL A 48 -57.07 10.83 -3.75
N GLU A 49 -58.17 10.31 -3.22
CA GLU A 49 -58.22 9.60 -1.94
C GLU A 49 -57.45 8.27 -2.00
N LYS A 50 -57.61 7.50 -3.08
CA LYS A 50 -56.81 6.28 -3.32
C LYS A 50 -55.34 6.59 -3.57
N SER A 51 -55.00 7.72 -4.20
CA SER A 51 -53.61 8.16 -4.39
C SER A 51 -52.96 8.57 -3.07
N LEU A 52 -53.69 9.28 -2.20
CA LEU A 52 -53.25 9.59 -0.83
C LEU A 52 -53.01 8.34 0.00
N PHE A 53 -53.90 7.34 -0.08
CA PHE A 53 -53.72 6.07 0.62
C PHE A 53 -52.51 5.27 0.09
N PHE A 54 -52.28 5.30 -1.23
CA PHE A 54 -51.12 4.65 -1.85
C PHE A 54 -49.80 5.37 -1.51
N LEU A 55 -49.80 6.71 -1.46
CA LEU A 55 -48.67 7.50 -0.96
C LEU A 55 -48.40 7.25 0.52
N LEU A 56 -49.43 7.06 1.35
CA LEU A 56 -49.28 6.72 2.76
C LEU A 56 -48.63 5.34 2.93
N ILE A 57 -49.06 4.33 2.17
CA ILE A 57 -48.44 3.00 2.17
C ILE A 57 -47.00 3.05 1.66
N ILE A 58 -46.70 3.84 0.62
CA ILE A 58 -45.33 4.10 0.17
C ILE A 58 -44.51 4.75 1.30
N SER A 59 -45.06 5.69 2.07
CA SER A 59 -44.37 6.31 3.21
C SER A 59 -44.16 5.36 4.40
N LEU A 60 -44.99 4.33 4.58
CA LEU A 60 -44.77 3.27 5.58
C LEU A 60 -43.76 2.20 5.11
N HIS A 61 -43.47 2.12 3.81
CA HIS A 61 -42.40 1.27 3.27
C HIS A 61 -41.09 2.04 3.00
N LEU A 62 -41.15 3.38 2.91
CA LEU A 62 -40.01 4.25 3.22
C LEU A 62 -39.92 4.50 4.73
N VAL A 63 -39.78 3.42 5.50
CA VAL A 63 -38.80 3.48 6.60
C VAL A 63 -37.47 3.70 5.89
N PRO A 64 -36.78 4.83 6.05
CA PRO A 64 -35.43 4.93 5.53
C PRO A 64 -34.63 3.85 6.25
N SER A 65 -33.93 3.00 5.53
CA SER A 65 -32.81 2.27 6.12
C SER A 65 -31.80 3.34 6.54
N TRP A 66 -31.75 3.66 7.83
CA TRP A 66 -30.67 4.46 8.40
C TRP A 66 -29.42 3.57 8.31
N GLY A 67 -28.77 3.59 7.14
CA GLY A 67 -27.45 3.02 6.96
C GLY A 67 -26.51 3.66 7.97
N LEU A 68 -25.63 2.85 8.56
CA LEU A 68 -24.70 3.33 9.58
C LEU A 68 -23.80 4.39 8.94
N THR A 69 -23.73 5.58 9.53
CA THR A 69 -22.79 6.61 9.09
C THR A 69 -21.37 6.07 9.12
N ASP A 70 -20.45 6.62 8.31
CA ASP A 70 -19.03 6.22 8.31
C ASP A 70 -18.45 6.14 9.73
N SER A 71 -18.82 7.08 10.61
CA SER A 71 -18.47 7.07 12.03
C SER A 71 -19.06 5.87 12.80
N GLU A 72 -20.35 5.58 12.69
CA GLU A 72 -20.98 4.46 13.41
C GLU A 72 -20.48 3.10 12.89
N SER A 73 -20.29 2.98 11.58
CA SER A 73 -19.70 1.82 10.90
C SER A 73 -18.29 1.55 11.43
N LEU A 74 -17.43 2.57 11.48
CA LEU A 74 -16.07 2.46 11.99
C LEU A 74 -16.01 2.25 13.52
N LEU A 75 -16.95 2.80 14.30
CA LEU A 75 -17.02 2.54 15.75
C LEU A 75 -17.51 1.12 16.07
N LYS A 76 -18.46 0.59 15.29
CA LYS A 76 -18.85 -0.83 15.30
C LYS A 76 -17.67 -1.73 14.93
N PHE A 77 -16.90 -1.36 13.90
CA PHE A 77 -15.67 -2.06 13.54
C PHE A 77 -14.67 -2.07 14.71
N LYS A 78 -14.33 -0.90 15.26
CA LYS A 78 -13.44 -0.72 16.42
C LYS A 78 -13.89 -1.55 17.63
N ALA A 79 -15.19 -1.68 17.87
CA ALA A 79 -15.74 -2.46 18.98
C ALA A 79 -15.54 -3.99 18.83
N SER A 80 -15.27 -4.49 17.62
CA SER A 80 -14.94 -5.90 17.38
C SER A 80 -13.46 -6.26 17.62
N LEU A 81 -12.59 -5.24 17.73
CA LEU A 81 -11.14 -5.42 17.80
C LEU A 81 -10.62 -5.60 19.24
N ALA A 82 -9.71 -6.56 19.41
CA ALA A 82 -8.81 -6.56 20.55
C ALA A 82 -7.83 -5.38 20.47
N ASN A 83 -7.46 -4.84 21.62
CA ASN A 83 -6.58 -3.66 21.76
C ASN A 83 -7.08 -2.38 21.04
N ALA A 84 -8.41 -2.18 20.98
CA ALA A 84 -9.05 -0.96 20.48
C ALA A 84 -8.61 0.37 21.15
N LYS A 85 -7.76 0.32 22.19
CA LYS A 85 -7.03 1.47 22.77
C LYS A 85 -6.05 2.11 21.79
N ALA A 86 -5.56 1.38 20.78
CA ALA A 86 -4.73 1.96 19.72
C ALA A 86 -5.50 2.98 18.86
N LEU A 87 -6.84 2.87 18.82
CA LEU A 87 -7.77 3.74 18.08
C LEU A 87 -8.52 4.71 19.02
N ALA A 88 -7.86 5.19 20.08
CA ALA A 88 -8.51 5.94 21.18
C ALA A 88 -9.20 7.25 20.75
N ASP A 89 -8.77 7.84 19.64
CA ASP A 89 -9.24 9.08 19.02
C ASP A 89 -10.50 8.91 18.14
N TRP A 90 -10.82 7.68 17.73
CA TRP A 90 -12.08 7.36 17.04
C TRP A 90 -13.25 7.54 18.04
N ALA A 91 -14.08 8.58 17.87
CA ALA A 91 -15.13 8.95 18.82
C ALA A 91 -16.33 9.62 18.12
N ASP A 92 -17.55 9.35 18.62
CA ASP A 92 -18.84 9.69 18.00
C ASP A 92 -19.05 11.18 17.69
N ASN A 93 -18.31 12.08 18.35
CA ASN A 93 -18.44 13.53 18.22
C ASN A 93 -17.46 14.17 17.22
N ASN A 94 -16.58 13.40 16.60
CA ASN A 94 -15.57 13.88 15.64
C ASN A 94 -15.95 13.47 14.22
N VAL A 95 -16.08 14.44 13.30
CA VAL A 95 -16.22 14.18 11.86
C VAL A 95 -15.02 13.34 11.38
N VAL A 96 -15.27 12.20 10.75
CA VAL A 96 -14.21 11.26 10.32
C VAL A 96 -13.28 11.88 9.28
N CYS A 97 -13.87 12.49 8.24
CA CYS A 97 -13.20 13.09 7.09
C CYS A 97 -13.62 14.57 6.93
N ASP A 98 -12.66 15.48 7.03
CA ASP A 98 -12.82 16.90 6.70
C ASP A 98 -12.18 17.15 5.31
N GLY A 99 -12.97 16.95 4.26
CA GLY A 99 -12.45 16.78 2.90
C GLY A 99 -11.47 15.61 2.84
N ASP A 100 -10.27 15.86 2.32
CA ASP A 100 -9.19 14.86 2.22
C ASP A 100 -8.47 14.62 3.58
N SER A 101 -8.82 15.36 4.63
CA SER A 101 -8.17 15.26 5.94
C SER A 101 -8.91 14.32 6.89
N ALA A 102 -8.33 13.13 7.11
CA ALA A 102 -8.76 12.25 8.18
C ALA A 102 -8.42 12.80 9.57
N ASN A 103 -9.44 12.86 10.44
CA ASN A 103 -9.32 13.21 11.87
C ASN A 103 -9.07 11.99 12.78
N TRP A 104 -9.34 10.78 12.29
CA TRP A 104 -9.19 9.52 13.02
C TRP A 104 -7.94 8.77 12.55
N ILE A 105 -7.17 8.18 13.47
CA ILE A 105 -5.90 7.51 13.16
C ILE A 105 -6.12 6.35 12.19
N GLY A 106 -5.30 6.31 11.14
CA GLY A 106 -5.34 5.27 10.13
C GLY A 106 -6.58 5.26 9.24
N VAL A 107 -7.46 6.26 9.30
CA VAL A 107 -8.46 6.49 8.26
C VAL A 107 -7.83 7.28 7.11
N ILE A 108 -8.22 6.96 5.87
CA ILE A 108 -7.83 7.66 4.65
C ILE A 108 -9.11 8.27 4.04
N CYS A 109 -9.06 9.55 3.69
CA CYS A 109 -10.20 10.33 3.19
C CYS A 109 -9.92 10.88 1.78
N ASP A 110 -10.99 11.10 1.01
CA ASP A 110 -10.99 11.60 -0.38
C ASP A 110 -12.33 12.32 -0.60
N GLU A 111 -12.32 13.62 -0.92
CA GLU A 111 -13.53 14.45 -1.08
C GLU A 111 -14.55 14.39 0.10
N GLY A 112 -14.10 14.02 1.30
CA GLY A 112 -14.93 13.88 2.51
C GLY A 112 -15.46 12.47 2.80
N LEU A 113 -15.10 11.46 2.01
CA LEU A 113 -15.55 10.06 2.15
C LEU A 113 -14.43 9.14 2.65
N VAL A 114 -14.76 8.07 3.38
CA VAL A 114 -13.78 7.07 3.84
C VAL A 114 -13.29 6.21 2.67
N LEU A 115 -12.10 6.55 2.18
CA LEU A 115 -11.43 5.87 1.06
C LEU A 115 -10.73 4.57 1.47
N GLY A 116 -10.25 4.51 2.71
CA GLY A 116 -9.43 3.39 3.15
C GLY A 116 -9.12 3.37 4.64
N LEU A 117 -8.65 2.21 5.10
CA LEU A 117 -8.12 1.99 6.44
C LEU A 117 -6.67 1.49 6.37
N GLN A 118 -5.81 2.05 7.22
CA GLN A 118 -4.40 1.71 7.39
C GLN A 118 -4.08 1.63 8.88
N LEU A 119 -4.29 0.44 9.45
CA LEU A 119 -4.22 0.19 10.91
C LEU A 119 -3.03 -0.72 11.25
N GLU A 120 -1.90 -0.46 10.58
CA GLU A 120 -0.68 -1.27 10.63
C GLU A 120 0.10 -1.05 11.93
N LYS A 121 0.76 -2.09 12.46
CA LYS A 121 1.66 -2.01 13.64
C LYS A 121 0.99 -1.47 14.92
N MET A 122 -0.33 -1.53 15.00
CA MET A 122 -1.12 -1.05 16.14
C MET A 122 -1.29 -2.10 17.25
N GLY A 123 -0.88 -3.34 17.00
CA GLY A 123 -1.08 -4.46 17.94
C GLY A 123 -2.58 -4.79 18.12
N LEU A 124 -3.37 -4.61 17.05
CA LEU A 124 -4.78 -4.98 16.99
C LEU A 124 -4.94 -6.49 16.83
N GLY A 125 -6.11 -7.02 17.15
CA GLY A 125 -6.45 -8.43 16.97
C GLY A 125 -7.93 -8.67 17.15
N GLY A 126 -8.33 -9.91 17.48
CA GLY A 126 -9.75 -10.26 17.65
C GLY A 126 -10.47 -10.38 16.30
N LYS A 127 -11.80 -10.21 16.29
CA LYS A 127 -12.60 -10.40 15.07
C LYS A 127 -12.57 -9.14 14.22
N ILE A 128 -12.25 -9.28 12.93
CA ILE A 128 -12.50 -8.26 11.91
C ILE A 128 -13.98 -8.32 11.52
N ASP A 129 -14.79 -7.35 11.95
CA ASP A 129 -16.21 -7.31 11.55
C ASP A 129 -16.40 -6.71 10.16
N VAL A 130 -16.14 -7.52 9.12
CA VAL A 130 -16.28 -7.11 7.70
C VAL A 130 -17.68 -6.58 7.37
N ASP A 131 -18.73 -7.05 8.05
CA ASP A 131 -20.10 -6.54 7.90
C ASP A 131 -20.25 -5.09 8.36
N SER A 132 -19.42 -4.58 9.28
CA SER A 132 -19.37 -3.15 9.62
C SER A 132 -18.57 -2.31 8.61
N LEU A 133 -17.67 -2.92 7.84
CA LEU A 133 -16.92 -2.25 6.78
C LEU A 133 -17.65 -2.25 5.43
N ALA A 134 -18.67 -3.10 5.26
CA ALA A 134 -19.43 -3.22 4.02
C ALA A 134 -20.39 -2.04 3.75
N GLU A 135 -20.74 -1.28 4.80
CA GLU A 135 -21.51 -0.04 4.71
C GLU A 135 -20.71 1.12 4.08
N LEU A 136 -19.37 1.02 4.03
CA LEU A 136 -18.47 2.06 3.51
C LEU A 136 -18.32 1.92 1.98
N GLU A 137 -19.28 2.44 1.21
CA GLU A 137 -19.41 2.18 -0.24
C GLU A 137 -18.14 2.49 -1.07
N GLU A 138 -17.40 3.55 -0.72
CA GLU A 138 -16.20 3.99 -1.45
C GLU A 138 -14.87 3.44 -0.88
N LEU A 139 -14.93 2.48 0.06
CA LEU A 139 -13.77 1.84 0.67
C LEU A 139 -12.97 1.03 -0.38
N LYS A 140 -11.79 1.53 -0.74
CA LYS A 140 -10.90 0.97 -1.78
C LYS A 140 -9.65 0.30 -1.21
N THR A 141 -9.27 0.57 0.04
CA THR A 141 -8.05 -0.01 0.65
C THR A 141 -8.30 -0.42 2.10
N VAL A 142 -7.88 -1.64 2.46
CA VAL A 142 -7.79 -2.08 3.86
C VAL A 142 -6.39 -2.66 4.10
N SER A 143 -5.65 -2.04 5.02
CA SER A 143 -4.37 -2.53 5.53
C SER A 143 -4.46 -2.80 7.03
N LEU A 144 -4.19 -4.05 7.40
CA LEU A 144 -4.16 -4.54 8.78
C LEU A 144 -2.82 -5.25 9.07
N MET A 145 -1.77 -4.96 8.30
CA MET A 145 -0.46 -5.64 8.39
C MET A 145 0.22 -5.47 9.76
N ASP A 146 1.11 -6.39 10.10
CA ASP A 146 1.95 -6.34 11.31
C ASP A 146 1.12 -6.20 12.60
N ASN A 147 0.12 -7.08 12.77
CA ASN A 147 -0.81 -7.10 13.89
C ASN A 147 -0.93 -8.52 14.49
N ALA A 148 -1.86 -8.69 15.44
CA ALA A 148 -2.14 -9.93 16.13
C ALA A 148 -3.52 -10.52 15.76
N PHE A 149 -4.01 -10.30 14.53
CA PHE A 149 -5.24 -10.96 14.04
C PHE A 149 -5.00 -12.45 13.81
N ASP A 150 -5.93 -13.29 14.24
CA ASP A 150 -5.86 -14.75 14.13
C ASP A 150 -7.16 -15.38 13.59
N GLY A 151 -7.17 -16.70 13.40
CA GLY A 151 -8.30 -17.43 12.83
C GLY A 151 -8.35 -17.42 11.30
N PRO A 152 -9.45 -17.89 10.68
CA PRO A 152 -9.60 -17.99 9.23
C PRO A 152 -9.72 -16.61 8.56
N LEU A 153 -9.51 -16.55 7.25
CA LEU A 153 -9.69 -15.32 6.47
C LEU A 153 -11.16 -14.82 6.59
N PRO A 154 -11.39 -13.56 7.01
CA PRO A 154 -12.71 -12.95 6.99
C PRO A 154 -13.30 -12.85 5.56
N ASP A 155 -14.63 -12.71 5.44
CA ASP A 155 -15.36 -12.74 4.16
C ASP A 155 -15.24 -11.43 3.35
N PHE A 156 -13.99 -11.03 3.05
CA PHE A 156 -13.63 -9.77 2.40
C PHE A 156 -14.24 -9.58 1.00
N LYS A 157 -14.76 -10.63 0.35
CA LYS A 157 -15.52 -10.51 -0.91
C LYS A 157 -16.77 -9.62 -0.80
N LYS A 158 -17.32 -9.42 0.41
CA LYS A 158 -18.36 -8.43 0.69
C LYS A 158 -17.90 -7.00 0.31
N LEU A 159 -16.62 -6.71 0.48
CA LEU A 159 -16.01 -5.41 0.14
C LEU A 159 -15.60 -5.37 -1.34
N GLY A 160 -16.55 -5.61 -2.24
CA GLY A 160 -16.33 -5.63 -3.70
C GLY A 160 -15.82 -4.30 -4.30
N GLY A 161 -15.80 -3.22 -3.50
CA GLY A 161 -15.14 -1.95 -3.79
C GLY A 161 -13.61 -2.02 -3.83
N LEU A 162 -12.99 -2.97 -3.10
CA LEU A 162 -11.56 -2.96 -2.81
C LEU A 162 -10.65 -3.03 -4.04
N ARG A 163 -9.60 -2.22 -3.98
CA ARG A 163 -8.45 -2.18 -4.89
C ARG A 163 -7.19 -2.75 -4.24
N ALA A 164 -7.07 -2.66 -2.92
CA ALA A 164 -5.95 -3.22 -2.18
C ALA A 164 -6.41 -3.83 -0.84
N LEU A 165 -5.91 -5.02 -0.54
CA LEU A 165 -6.12 -5.73 0.74
C LEU A 165 -4.76 -6.23 1.23
N TYR A 166 -4.35 -5.78 2.42
CA TYR A 166 -3.05 -6.11 3.01
C TYR A 166 -3.23 -6.67 4.42
N LEU A 167 -2.90 -7.95 4.58
CA LEU A 167 -3.10 -8.76 5.80
C LEU A 167 -1.81 -9.48 6.24
N SER A 168 -0.68 -9.16 5.63
CA SER A 168 0.61 -9.79 5.92
C SER A 168 1.05 -9.62 7.37
N ASN A 169 1.95 -10.49 7.83
CA ASN A 169 2.55 -10.47 9.17
C ASN A 169 1.48 -10.44 10.27
N ASN A 170 0.60 -11.44 10.23
CA ASN A 170 -0.45 -11.66 11.21
C ASN A 170 -0.40 -13.13 11.68
N GLN A 171 -1.48 -13.62 12.29
CA GLN A 171 -1.60 -14.99 12.75
C GLN A 171 -2.78 -15.73 12.11
N PHE A 172 -3.28 -15.24 10.96
CA PHE A 172 -4.36 -15.90 10.22
C PHE A 172 -3.97 -17.33 9.84
N SER A 173 -4.93 -18.25 9.89
CA SER A 173 -4.66 -19.70 9.87
C SER A 173 -5.81 -20.50 9.29
N GLY A 174 -5.48 -21.65 8.70
CA GLY A 174 -6.46 -22.56 8.09
C GLY A 174 -6.67 -22.26 6.60
N GLU A 175 -7.64 -22.96 6.01
CA GLU A 175 -7.87 -22.91 4.56
C GLU A 175 -8.63 -21.64 4.15
N ILE A 176 -8.25 -21.06 3.02
CA ILE A 176 -8.99 -19.96 2.40
C ILE A 176 -10.02 -20.56 1.43
N PRO A 177 -11.33 -20.26 1.56
CA PRO A 177 -12.35 -20.77 0.65
C PRO A 177 -12.07 -20.45 -0.82
N ALA A 178 -12.38 -21.38 -1.73
CA ALA A 178 -12.13 -21.21 -3.16
C ALA A 178 -12.81 -19.97 -3.76
N ASP A 179 -13.95 -19.55 -3.20
CA ASP A 179 -14.75 -18.37 -3.57
C ASP A 179 -14.38 -17.08 -2.80
N ALA A 180 -13.38 -17.10 -1.91
CA ALA A 180 -13.11 -16.00 -0.96
C ALA A 180 -12.79 -14.63 -1.60
N PHE A 181 -12.48 -14.59 -2.90
CA PHE A 181 -12.25 -13.36 -3.67
C PHE A 181 -13.22 -13.18 -4.85
N GLN A 182 -14.30 -13.99 -4.91
CA GLN A 182 -15.29 -13.93 -5.97
C GLN A 182 -15.97 -12.55 -6.00
N GLY A 183 -16.01 -11.92 -7.18
CA GLY A 183 -16.61 -10.60 -7.37
C GLY A 183 -15.70 -9.40 -7.08
N MET A 184 -14.50 -9.59 -6.51
CA MET A 184 -13.53 -8.53 -6.19
C MET A 184 -12.80 -7.97 -7.45
N THR A 185 -13.56 -7.68 -8.52
CA THR A 185 -13.08 -7.29 -9.86
C THR A 185 -12.39 -5.92 -9.93
N LYS A 186 -12.27 -5.21 -8.80
CA LYS A 186 -11.48 -3.97 -8.65
C LYS A 186 -10.09 -4.22 -8.02
N LEU A 187 -9.84 -5.40 -7.45
CA LEU A 187 -8.63 -5.72 -6.68
C LEU A 187 -7.38 -5.72 -7.57
N LYS A 188 -6.34 -5.03 -7.10
CA LYS A 188 -5.01 -4.91 -7.72
C LYS A 188 -3.90 -5.48 -6.87
N LYS A 189 -3.99 -5.31 -5.54
CA LYS A 189 -2.98 -5.74 -4.58
C LYS A 189 -3.60 -6.65 -3.51
N LEU A 190 -3.02 -7.82 -3.31
CA LEU A 190 -3.41 -8.76 -2.27
C LEU A 190 -2.16 -9.31 -1.57
N TYR A 191 -1.90 -8.86 -0.34
CA TYR A 191 -0.76 -9.32 0.46
C TYR A 191 -1.27 -10.15 1.65
N LEU A 192 -0.89 -11.43 1.69
CA LEU A 192 -1.26 -12.43 2.71
C LEU A 192 -0.02 -13.08 3.37
N SER A 193 1.18 -12.64 3.02
CA SER A 193 2.45 -13.25 3.42
C SER A 193 2.76 -13.18 4.91
N GLY A 194 3.58 -14.09 5.43
CA GLY A 194 3.89 -14.14 6.87
C GLY A 194 2.65 -14.46 7.72
N ASN A 195 1.92 -15.50 7.34
CA ASN A 195 0.74 -16.02 8.04
C ASN A 195 0.83 -17.56 8.15
N LYS A 196 -0.27 -18.21 8.54
CA LYS A 196 -0.37 -19.67 8.76
C LYS A 196 -1.47 -20.28 7.88
N PHE A 197 -1.76 -19.70 6.72
CA PHE A 197 -2.79 -20.19 5.80
C PHE A 197 -2.40 -21.56 5.22
N THR A 198 -3.36 -22.46 5.14
CA THR A 198 -3.21 -23.84 4.65
C THR A 198 -4.09 -24.09 3.42
N GLY A 199 -4.02 -25.28 2.84
CA GLY A 199 -4.88 -25.68 1.71
C GLY A 199 -4.43 -25.06 0.38
N GLU A 200 -5.27 -25.17 -0.65
CA GLU A 200 -4.95 -24.66 -1.99
C GLU A 200 -5.09 -23.13 -2.10
N ILE A 201 -4.39 -22.53 -3.06
CA ILE A 201 -4.56 -21.12 -3.41
C ILE A 201 -5.94 -20.94 -4.08
N PRO A 202 -6.84 -20.08 -3.57
CA PRO A 202 -8.22 -19.98 -4.05
C PRO A 202 -8.36 -19.73 -5.55
N SER A 203 -9.16 -20.57 -6.21
CA SER A 203 -9.42 -20.48 -7.66
C SER A 203 -10.09 -19.17 -8.08
N SER A 204 -10.81 -18.48 -7.17
CA SER A 204 -11.32 -17.13 -7.41
C SER A 204 -10.23 -16.09 -7.72
N LEU A 205 -8.98 -16.27 -7.25
CA LEU A 205 -7.86 -15.38 -7.59
C LEU A 205 -7.43 -15.48 -9.06
N ALA A 206 -7.57 -16.65 -9.68
CA ALA A 206 -7.17 -16.89 -11.06
C ALA A 206 -7.88 -15.96 -12.07
N GLY A 207 -9.14 -15.61 -11.79
CA GLY A 207 -9.98 -14.73 -12.61
C GLY A 207 -9.78 -13.22 -12.40
N LEU A 208 -8.95 -12.80 -11.44
CA LEU A 208 -8.77 -11.38 -11.10
C LEU A 208 -7.79 -10.69 -12.04
N SER A 209 -8.19 -10.45 -13.29
CA SER A 209 -7.34 -9.88 -14.37
C SER A 209 -6.72 -8.49 -14.12
N LYS A 210 -7.04 -7.83 -13.00
CA LYS A 210 -6.42 -6.56 -12.54
C LYS A 210 -5.40 -6.73 -11.41
N LEU A 211 -5.20 -7.94 -10.89
CA LEU A 211 -4.33 -8.25 -9.76
C LEU A 211 -2.85 -8.17 -10.19
N THR A 212 -2.25 -6.99 -10.07
CA THR A 212 -0.84 -6.72 -10.42
C THR A 212 0.14 -7.15 -9.34
N ASN A 213 -0.28 -7.20 -8.07
CA ASN A 213 0.59 -7.54 -6.94
C ASN A 213 -0.04 -8.64 -6.07
N LEU A 214 0.65 -9.78 -5.91
CA LEU A 214 0.18 -10.94 -5.15
C LEU A 214 1.32 -11.52 -4.29
N ARG A 215 1.16 -11.45 -2.96
CA ARG A 215 2.17 -11.89 -1.99
C ARG A 215 1.59 -12.96 -1.08
N LEU A 216 2.08 -14.18 -1.24
CA LEU A 216 1.62 -15.39 -0.56
C LEU A 216 2.74 -16.06 0.25
N GLU A 217 3.96 -15.51 0.20
CA GLU A 217 5.15 -16.13 0.78
C GLU A 217 5.08 -16.33 2.30
N GLN A 218 5.84 -17.30 2.82
CA GLN A 218 5.87 -17.61 4.26
C GLN A 218 4.47 -17.94 4.79
N ASN A 219 3.89 -19.02 4.25
CA ASN A 219 2.61 -19.60 4.62
C ASN A 219 2.70 -21.14 4.54
N GLU A 220 1.58 -21.84 4.69
CA GLU A 220 1.51 -23.30 4.61
C GLU A 220 0.65 -23.78 3.42
N PHE A 221 0.50 -22.98 2.36
CA PHE A 221 -0.28 -23.32 1.16
C PHE A 221 0.27 -24.57 0.46
N THR A 222 -0.64 -25.44 0.02
CA THR A 222 -0.40 -26.74 -0.61
C THR A 222 -1.00 -26.81 -2.02
N GLY A 223 -0.72 -27.88 -2.75
CA GLY A 223 -1.31 -28.10 -4.07
C GLY A 223 -0.68 -27.21 -5.14
N ARG A 224 -1.42 -26.97 -6.23
CA ARG A 224 -0.87 -26.36 -7.45
C ARG A 224 -1.10 -24.85 -7.51
N LEU A 225 -0.18 -24.15 -8.17
CA LEU A 225 -0.39 -22.77 -8.61
C LEU A 225 -1.52 -22.71 -9.67
N PRO A 226 -2.57 -21.89 -9.48
CA PRO A 226 -3.60 -21.66 -10.49
C PRO A 226 -3.05 -21.01 -11.78
N GLU A 227 -3.72 -21.20 -12.92
CA GLU A 227 -3.43 -20.39 -14.12
C GLU A 227 -4.03 -18.99 -13.94
N PHE A 228 -3.19 -18.00 -13.67
CA PHE A 228 -3.62 -16.63 -13.42
C PHE A 228 -3.84 -15.86 -14.73
N THR A 229 -5.05 -15.31 -14.90
CA THR A 229 -5.38 -14.42 -16.02
C THR A 229 -4.70 -13.03 -15.93
N ALA A 230 -4.13 -12.70 -14.76
CA ALA A 230 -3.45 -11.45 -14.50
C ALA A 230 -1.99 -11.47 -14.97
N LYS A 231 -1.40 -10.28 -15.12
CA LYS A 231 0.04 -10.12 -15.30
C LYS A 231 0.61 -9.42 -14.08
N PHE A 232 1.48 -10.10 -13.36
CA PHE A 232 2.05 -9.58 -12.13
C PHE A 232 3.23 -8.65 -12.40
N GLU A 233 3.22 -7.51 -11.71
CA GLU A 233 4.35 -6.60 -11.53
C GLU A 233 5.20 -7.04 -10.33
N ASP A 234 4.55 -7.72 -9.36
CA ASP A 234 5.09 -8.17 -8.07
C ASP A 234 4.36 -9.47 -7.69
N PHE A 235 5.07 -10.59 -7.73
CA PHE A 235 4.52 -11.90 -7.37
C PHE A 235 5.53 -12.65 -6.52
N ASN A 236 5.06 -13.22 -5.40
CA ASN A 236 5.86 -14.13 -4.60
C ASN A 236 4.96 -15.18 -3.93
N ALA A 237 5.35 -16.45 -4.04
CA ALA A 237 4.73 -17.60 -3.42
C ALA A 237 5.77 -18.53 -2.77
N SER A 238 6.97 -18.00 -2.48
CA SER A 238 8.07 -18.74 -1.82
C SER A 238 7.71 -19.21 -0.41
N ASP A 239 8.52 -20.12 0.14
CA ASP A 239 8.42 -20.62 1.52
C ASP A 239 7.00 -21.07 1.89
N ASN A 240 6.47 -21.95 1.03
CA ASN A 240 5.19 -22.64 1.15
C ASN A 240 5.38 -24.15 0.88
N LYS A 241 4.28 -24.90 0.73
CA LYS A 241 4.25 -26.35 0.45
C LYS A 241 3.67 -26.65 -0.94
N LEU A 242 3.80 -25.73 -1.89
CA LEU A 242 3.24 -25.86 -3.24
C LEU A 242 3.96 -26.94 -4.06
N GLU A 243 3.23 -27.53 -5.00
CA GLU A 243 3.68 -28.65 -5.82
C GLU A 243 3.21 -28.60 -7.29
N GLY A 244 3.92 -29.33 -8.15
CA GLY A 244 3.61 -29.49 -9.56
C GLY A 244 4.25 -28.45 -10.48
N PRO A 245 3.84 -28.43 -11.77
CA PRO A 245 4.40 -27.52 -12.76
C PRO A 245 3.95 -26.07 -12.53
N ILE A 246 4.90 -25.14 -12.63
CA ILE A 246 4.62 -23.69 -12.62
C ILE A 246 3.84 -23.31 -13.92
N PRO A 247 2.70 -22.62 -13.83
CA PRO A 247 1.91 -22.14 -14.96
C PRO A 247 2.67 -21.28 -15.97
N ALA A 248 2.24 -21.30 -17.23
CA ALA A 248 2.90 -20.57 -18.31
C ALA A 248 2.81 -19.05 -18.14
N SER A 249 1.72 -18.55 -17.52
CA SER A 249 1.57 -17.16 -17.10
C SER A 249 2.65 -16.68 -16.11
N LEU A 250 3.21 -17.58 -15.30
CA LEU A 250 4.23 -17.29 -14.29
C LEU A 250 5.67 -17.58 -14.73
N ALA A 251 5.86 -18.26 -15.87
CA ALA A 251 7.13 -18.87 -16.27
C ALA A 251 8.30 -17.89 -16.58
N ASN A 252 8.05 -16.58 -16.58
CA ASN A 252 9.05 -15.52 -16.83
C ASN A 252 9.39 -14.69 -15.58
N LEU A 253 8.83 -15.03 -14.41
CA LEU A 253 9.13 -14.37 -13.13
C LEU A 253 10.50 -14.80 -12.58
N ASP A 254 10.98 -14.13 -11.54
CA ASP A 254 12.25 -14.49 -10.89
C ASP A 254 12.14 -15.87 -10.19
N PRO A 255 13.10 -16.79 -10.37
CA PRO A 255 13.14 -18.06 -9.63
C PRO A 255 12.95 -17.94 -8.11
N SER A 256 13.37 -16.84 -7.49
CA SER A 256 13.22 -16.63 -6.04
C SER A 256 11.76 -16.61 -5.59
N ALA A 257 10.84 -16.15 -6.44
CA ALA A 257 9.40 -16.08 -6.15
C ALA A 257 8.72 -17.45 -5.94
N PHE A 258 9.44 -18.55 -6.18
CA PHE A 258 8.97 -19.93 -6.03
C PHE A 258 9.82 -20.75 -5.04
N SER A 259 10.89 -20.15 -4.47
CA SER A 259 11.84 -20.84 -3.59
C SER A 259 11.19 -21.43 -2.33
N GLY A 260 11.86 -22.36 -1.65
CA GLY A 260 11.29 -23.10 -0.50
C GLY A 260 10.29 -24.22 -0.85
N ASN A 261 9.47 -24.03 -1.89
CA ASN A 261 8.49 -25.01 -2.37
C ASN A 261 9.16 -26.22 -3.04
N LYS A 262 9.45 -27.27 -2.26
CA LYS A 262 10.15 -28.48 -2.74
C LYS A 262 9.42 -29.28 -3.82
N GLY A 263 8.11 -29.08 -3.98
CA GLY A 263 7.30 -29.77 -4.98
C GLY A 263 7.16 -29.02 -6.31
N LEU A 264 7.54 -27.73 -6.39
CA LEU A 264 7.39 -26.94 -7.63
C LEU A 264 8.49 -27.26 -8.64
N CYS A 265 8.11 -27.28 -9.91
CA CYS A 265 9.01 -27.56 -11.03
C CYS A 265 8.56 -26.86 -12.33
N GLY A 266 9.40 -26.90 -13.36
CA GLY A 266 9.19 -26.15 -14.60
C GLY A 266 9.63 -24.69 -14.47
N LYS A 267 9.68 -23.98 -15.61
CA LYS A 267 10.21 -22.61 -15.69
C LYS A 267 9.43 -21.66 -14.77
N PRO A 268 10.09 -20.75 -14.03
CA PRO A 268 11.52 -20.40 -14.13
C PRO A 268 12.49 -21.30 -13.33
N LEU A 269 11.99 -22.35 -12.66
CA LEU A 269 12.82 -23.36 -12.00
C LEU A 269 13.34 -24.42 -13.01
N GLY A 270 14.02 -25.45 -12.49
CA GLY A 270 14.47 -26.61 -13.26
C GLY A 270 13.30 -27.46 -13.80
N GLU A 271 13.58 -28.31 -14.79
CA GLU A 271 12.56 -29.14 -15.44
C GLU A 271 11.89 -30.11 -14.46
N CYS A 272 10.58 -30.34 -14.66
CA CYS A 272 9.85 -31.36 -13.92
C CYS A 272 10.40 -32.74 -14.25
N THR A 273 11.01 -33.41 -13.26
CA THR A 273 11.34 -34.82 -13.37
C THR A 273 10.06 -35.62 -13.59
N ALA A 274 9.91 -36.22 -14.77
CA ALA A 274 8.85 -37.19 -15.00
C ALA A 274 8.95 -38.28 -13.92
N ALA A 275 7.82 -38.62 -13.30
CA ALA A 275 7.78 -39.73 -12.36
C ALA A 275 8.31 -41.00 -13.06
N PRO A 276 9.15 -41.82 -12.38
CA PRO A 276 9.71 -43.00 -13.01
C PRO A 276 8.58 -43.91 -13.47
N ALA A 277 8.52 -44.17 -14.78
CA ALA A 277 7.59 -45.14 -15.34
C ALA A 277 7.84 -46.50 -14.64
N PRO A 278 6.78 -47.23 -14.23
CA PRO A 278 6.95 -48.52 -13.57
C PRO A 278 7.65 -49.48 -14.52
N SER A 279 8.91 -49.80 -14.22
CA SER A 279 9.75 -50.65 -15.06
C SER A 279 9.21 -52.07 -15.15
N ASP A 280 9.14 -52.62 -16.36
CA ASP A 280 8.63 -53.96 -16.62
C ASP A 280 9.26 -55.04 -15.72
N ALA A 281 8.47 -55.57 -14.78
CA ALA A 281 8.78 -56.78 -14.04
C ALA A 281 8.11 -57.96 -14.75
N ALA A 282 8.90 -58.99 -15.09
CA ALA A 282 8.47 -60.06 -15.99
C ALA A 282 7.26 -60.86 -15.47
N ALA A 283 6.37 -61.24 -16.40
CA ALA A 283 5.36 -62.27 -16.18
C ALA A 283 6.03 -63.65 -15.94
N PRO A 284 5.29 -64.61 -15.36
CA PRO A 284 4.68 -65.58 -16.29
C PRO A 284 3.31 -66.15 -15.88
N THR A 285 2.53 -66.56 -16.90
CA THR A 285 1.50 -67.65 -16.86
C THR A 285 0.25 -67.48 -15.97
N SER A 286 -0.94 -67.95 -16.34
CA SER A 286 -1.43 -68.59 -17.59
C SER A 286 -2.97 -68.61 -17.65
N ASN A 287 -3.49 -69.01 -18.82
CA ASN A 287 -4.86 -69.45 -19.10
C ASN A 287 -5.95 -68.36 -19.11
N SER A 288 -6.60 -68.02 -20.23
CA SER A 288 -7.32 -68.84 -21.25
C SER A 288 -8.78 -69.10 -20.90
N LYS A 289 -9.68 -68.25 -21.41
CA LYS A 289 -10.53 -68.59 -22.58
C LYS A 289 -11.32 -67.38 -23.08
N SER A 290 -11.44 -67.23 -24.39
CA SER A 290 -12.44 -66.36 -25.03
C SER A 290 -13.67 -67.16 -25.43
N SER A 291 -14.83 -66.52 -25.49
CA SER A 291 -15.82 -66.79 -26.54
C SER A 291 -16.53 -65.50 -26.91
N LEU A 292 -16.88 -65.37 -28.19
CA LEU A 292 -17.67 -64.27 -28.75
C LEU A 292 -19.17 -64.62 -28.72
N LEU A 293 -20.02 -63.59 -28.90
CA LEU A 293 -21.30 -63.51 -29.64
C LEU A 293 -22.22 -64.78 -29.66
N GLN A 294 -23.55 -64.68 -29.53
CA GLN A 294 -24.44 -64.14 -30.58
C GLN A 294 -25.95 -64.32 -30.23
N THR A 295 -26.83 -63.58 -30.93
CA THR A 295 -28.29 -63.80 -31.16
C THR A 295 -29.32 -63.72 -30.02
N ASP A 296 -30.18 -62.70 -30.12
CA ASP A 296 -31.64 -62.75 -30.40
C ASP A 296 -32.59 -63.65 -29.57
N GLY A 297 -33.64 -63.02 -29.01
CA GLY A 297 -34.84 -63.69 -28.49
C GLY A 297 -35.76 -62.70 -27.76
N ALA A 298 -37.04 -62.60 -28.12
CA ALA A 298 -37.95 -61.55 -27.62
C ALA A 298 -39.14 -62.10 -26.81
N ALA A 299 -39.45 -61.46 -25.67
CA ALA A 299 -40.74 -61.54 -24.97
C ALA A 299 -40.95 -60.33 -24.03
N ASN A 300 -42.21 -59.95 -23.85
CA ASN A 300 -42.76 -58.95 -22.91
C ASN A 300 -44.07 -59.58 -22.33
N PRO A 301 -44.81 -59.05 -21.33
CA PRO A 301 -44.58 -57.87 -20.47
C PRO A 301 -44.80 -58.08 -18.95
N THR A 302 -44.46 -57.09 -18.11
CA THR A 302 -45.36 -56.53 -17.07
C THR A 302 -44.81 -55.25 -16.39
N ASP A 303 -45.73 -54.33 -16.10
CA ASP A 303 -45.66 -53.03 -15.39
C ASP A 303 -45.23 -53.10 -13.89
N PRO A 304 -45.03 -51.97 -13.15
CA PRO A 304 -44.60 -50.60 -13.54
C PRO A 304 -43.56 -50.00 -12.52
N ASP A 305 -43.61 -48.67 -12.28
CA ASP A 305 -42.89 -47.83 -11.27
C ASP A 305 -41.37 -47.62 -11.50
N ASP A 306 -40.76 -46.43 -11.36
CA ASP A 306 -41.21 -45.02 -11.23
C ASP A 306 -40.04 -44.10 -11.75
N PRO A 307 -40.25 -42.88 -12.29
CA PRO A 307 -39.22 -42.14 -13.04
C PRO A 307 -38.49 -41.07 -12.18
N THR A 308 -37.26 -40.67 -12.46
CA THR A 308 -36.91 -39.83 -13.63
C THR A 308 -35.39 -39.65 -13.75
N SER A 309 -34.91 -39.40 -14.97
CA SER A 309 -33.62 -38.74 -15.19
C SER A 309 -33.62 -37.95 -16.50
N HIS A 310 -32.55 -37.16 -16.70
CA HIS A 310 -32.22 -36.31 -17.86
C HIS A 310 -32.84 -34.91 -17.95
N ALA A 311 -31.96 -33.96 -18.23
CA ALA A 311 -32.27 -32.59 -18.61
C ALA A 311 -32.45 -32.46 -20.13
N ALA A 312 -33.18 -31.43 -20.56
CA ALA A 312 -33.14 -30.90 -21.91
C ALA A 312 -33.02 -29.36 -21.83
N ALA A 313 -32.11 -28.78 -22.62
CA ALA A 313 -31.87 -27.34 -22.61
C ALA A 313 -32.83 -26.58 -23.54
N ALA A 314 -33.27 -25.39 -23.13
CA ALA A 314 -34.05 -24.47 -23.95
C ALA A 314 -33.49 -23.04 -23.82
N THR A 315 -32.93 -22.51 -24.91
CA THR A 315 -32.31 -21.17 -24.95
C THR A 315 -33.37 -20.06 -25.16
N GLY A 316 -33.75 -19.37 -24.09
CA GLY A 316 -34.73 -18.28 -24.14
C GLY A 316 -34.14 -16.92 -24.52
N TYR A 317 -34.30 -16.51 -25.78
CA TYR A 317 -33.98 -15.13 -26.22
C TYR A 317 -35.01 -14.13 -25.67
N TRP A 318 -34.59 -13.23 -24.77
CA TRP A 318 -35.45 -12.15 -24.27
C TRP A 318 -35.60 -11.03 -25.31
N LYS A 319 -36.84 -10.61 -25.58
CA LYS A 319 -37.15 -9.36 -26.30
C LYS A 319 -37.33 -8.23 -25.28
N PRO A 320 -36.57 -7.12 -25.35
CA PRO A 320 -36.76 -5.99 -24.45
C PRO A 320 -38.09 -5.27 -24.73
N SER A 321 -38.67 -4.68 -23.69
CA SER A 321 -39.84 -3.81 -23.81
C SER A 321 -39.51 -2.55 -24.62
N THR A 322 -40.49 -1.99 -25.33
CA THR A 322 -40.36 -0.70 -26.02
C THR A 322 -39.99 0.43 -25.05
N ALA A 323 -40.41 0.36 -23.78
CA ALA A 323 -40.01 1.30 -22.74
C ALA A 323 -38.49 1.28 -22.49
N SER A 324 -37.84 0.11 -22.55
CA SER A 324 -36.39 -0.03 -22.37
C SER A 324 -35.61 0.62 -23.51
N ILE A 325 -36.12 0.53 -24.74
CA ILE A 325 -35.50 1.16 -25.93
C ILE A 325 -35.59 2.70 -25.80
N VAL A 326 -36.74 3.22 -25.39
CA VAL A 326 -36.93 4.66 -25.15
C VAL A 326 -36.02 5.17 -24.03
N PHE A 327 -35.90 4.44 -22.92
CA PHE A 327 -35.02 4.80 -21.81
C PHE A 327 -33.55 4.89 -22.24
N VAL A 328 -33.04 3.87 -22.95
CA VAL A 328 -31.66 3.86 -23.48
C VAL A 328 -31.42 4.99 -24.48
N ALA A 329 -32.39 5.30 -25.34
CA ALA A 329 -32.30 6.43 -26.28
C ALA A 329 -32.21 7.79 -25.56
N ILE A 330 -33.00 7.99 -24.49
CA ILE A 330 -32.97 9.22 -23.68
C ILE A 330 -31.63 9.38 -22.96
N VAL A 331 -31.13 8.33 -22.29
CA VAL A 331 -29.84 8.34 -21.59
C VAL A 331 -28.69 8.58 -22.57
N GLY A 332 -28.71 7.94 -23.74
CA GLY A 332 -27.73 8.17 -24.81
C GLY A 332 -27.76 9.61 -25.35
N GLY A 333 -28.96 10.20 -25.49
CA GLY A 333 -29.12 11.60 -25.89
C GLY A 333 -28.47 12.58 -24.91
N PHE A 334 -28.70 12.41 -23.60
CA PHE A 334 -28.07 13.24 -22.58
C PHE A 334 -26.54 13.09 -22.57
N ALA A 335 -26.01 11.88 -22.73
CA ALA A 335 -24.56 11.65 -22.82
C ALA A 335 -23.93 12.38 -24.03
N VAL A 336 -24.56 12.33 -25.20
CA VAL A 336 -24.09 13.04 -26.40
C VAL A 336 -24.12 14.57 -26.19
N CYS A 337 -25.19 15.11 -25.61
CA CYS A 337 -25.28 16.53 -25.28
C CYS A 337 -24.17 16.98 -24.31
N GLY A 338 -23.85 16.17 -23.29
CA GLY A 338 -22.75 16.43 -22.36
C GLY A 338 -21.38 16.48 -23.05
N ILE A 339 -21.11 15.52 -23.95
CA ILE A 339 -19.86 15.47 -24.74
C ILE A 339 -19.73 16.69 -25.65
N LEU A 340 -20.81 17.11 -26.32
CA LEU A 340 -20.81 18.30 -27.19
C LEU A 340 -20.60 19.60 -26.39
N ALA A 341 -21.20 19.72 -25.20
CA ALA A 341 -20.97 20.85 -24.31
C ALA A 341 -19.52 20.92 -23.82
N ALA A 342 -18.93 19.78 -23.42
CA ALA A 342 -17.52 19.71 -23.02
C ALA A 342 -16.57 20.09 -24.17
N ALA A 343 -16.84 19.60 -25.40
CA ALA A 343 -16.07 19.96 -26.59
C ALA A 343 -16.13 21.48 -26.88
N PHE A 344 -17.31 22.10 -26.77
CA PHE A 344 -17.48 23.54 -26.96
C PHE A 344 -16.71 24.38 -25.92
N ILE A 345 -16.69 23.96 -24.65
CA ILE A 345 -15.92 24.61 -23.58
C ILE A 345 -14.41 24.51 -23.86
N LEU A 346 -13.92 23.35 -24.29
CA LEU A 346 -12.51 23.12 -24.63
C LEU A 346 -12.08 23.90 -25.89
N MET A 347 -12.96 24.03 -26.89
CA MET A 347 -12.71 24.89 -28.06
C MET A 347 -12.65 26.37 -27.68
N ARG A 348 -13.56 26.87 -26.82
CA ARG A 348 -13.49 28.24 -26.29
C ARG A 348 -12.19 28.52 -25.54
N ARG A 349 -11.73 27.59 -24.69
CA ARG A 349 -10.45 27.71 -23.96
C ARG A 349 -9.21 27.77 -24.86
N ARG A 350 -9.27 27.31 -26.11
CA ARG A 350 -8.17 27.40 -27.09
C ARG A 350 -8.08 28.72 -27.85
N HIS A 351 -9.04 29.64 -27.68
CA HIS A 351 -9.11 30.89 -28.45
C HIS A 351 -8.70 32.16 -27.67
N GLN A 352 -8.14 32.03 -26.47
CA GLN A 352 -7.54 33.17 -25.74
C GLN A 352 -6.03 33.24 -25.98
N PRO A 353 -5.50 34.29 -26.64
CA PRO A 353 -4.06 34.55 -26.69
C PRO A 353 -3.55 35.12 -25.34
N PRO A 354 -2.27 34.94 -24.99
CA PRO A 354 -1.69 35.49 -23.76
C PRO A 354 -1.46 37.01 -23.86
N GLU A 355 -1.66 37.72 -22.74
CA GLU A 355 -1.26 39.13 -22.61
C GLU A 355 0.26 39.28 -22.51
N SER A 356 0.81 40.32 -23.14
CA SER A 356 2.24 40.63 -23.14
C SER A 356 2.62 41.62 -22.03
N ILE A 357 3.68 41.31 -21.27
CA ILE A 357 4.26 42.20 -20.26
C ILE A 357 5.33 43.08 -20.93
N GLU A 358 5.24 44.40 -20.76
CA GLU A 358 6.31 45.33 -21.12
C GLU A 358 7.39 45.42 -20.03
N ALA A 359 8.66 45.37 -20.43
CA ALA A 359 9.80 45.83 -19.65
C ALA A 359 10.91 46.30 -20.61
N GLY A 360 11.43 47.51 -20.41
CA GLY A 360 12.29 48.19 -21.40
C GLY A 360 13.80 47.90 -21.28
N THR A 361 14.50 48.02 -22.42
CA THR A 361 15.97 48.08 -22.55
C THR A 361 16.48 49.52 -22.34
N PRO A 362 17.73 49.75 -21.89
CA PRO A 362 18.95 49.53 -22.71
C PRO A 362 20.05 48.76 -21.94
N GLY A 363 21.20 48.35 -22.51
CA GLY A 363 21.76 48.47 -23.86
C GLY A 363 23.30 48.46 -23.77
N VAL A 364 23.98 47.62 -24.56
CA VAL A 364 25.45 47.38 -24.43
C VAL A 364 26.10 47.30 -25.82
N PRO A 365 27.27 47.93 -26.06
CA PRO A 365 27.99 47.87 -27.33
C PRO A 365 28.93 46.65 -27.45
N ASP A 366 29.28 46.32 -28.70
CA ASP A 366 30.08 45.16 -29.11
C ASP A 366 31.61 45.39 -29.01
N ILE A 367 32.35 44.36 -28.57
CA ILE A 367 33.83 44.27 -28.64
C ILE A 367 34.24 42.81 -28.86
N GLN A 368 34.94 42.54 -29.97
CA GLN A 368 35.60 41.27 -30.28
C GLN A 368 36.99 41.16 -29.63
N PRO A 369 37.45 39.95 -29.25
CA PRO A 369 38.85 39.68 -28.95
C PRO A 369 39.56 38.85 -30.03
N ASP A 370 40.74 39.29 -30.48
CA ASP A 370 41.65 38.53 -31.35
C ASP A 370 42.41 37.41 -30.61
N ASP A 371 42.83 36.38 -31.35
CA ASP A 371 43.79 35.34 -30.94
C ASP A 371 45.21 35.73 -31.42
N PRO A 372 46.28 35.50 -30.64
CA PRO A 372 47.19 34.44 -31.10
C PRO A 372 47.89 33.62 -29.99
N ASN A 373 47.59 32.33 -29.95
CA ASN A 373 48.42 31.23 -29.44
C ASN A 373 49.84 31.24 -30.06
N PRO A 374 50.92 30.91 -29.30
CA PRO A 374 51.64 29.67 -29.67
C PRO A 374 52.40 28.95 -28.53
N ARG A 375 51.96 27.73 -28.16
CA ARG A 375 52.75 26.44 -28.23
C ARG A 375 52.22 25.30 -27.35
N ALA A 376 52.41 24.06 -27.83
CA ALA A 376 52.15 22.80 -27.13
C ALA A 376 53.45 22.20 -26.54
N PRO A 377 53.37 21.05 -25.82
CA PRO A 377 53.49 19.77 -26.54
C PRO A 377 52.46 18.70 -26.12
N LYS A 378 52.35 17.62 -26.92
CA LYS A 378 51.42 16.49 -26.71
C LYS A 378 52.15 15.21 -26.29
N LYS A 379 51.49 14.39 -25.47
CA LYS A 379 51.52 12.91 -25.46
C LYS A 379 50.05 12.47 -25.26
N GLN A 380 49.39 11.63 -26.05
CA GLN A 380 49.72 10.45 -26.87
C GLN A 380 49.71 9.12 -26.12
N GLU A 381 48.51 8.52 -26.06
CA GLU A 381 48.19 7.09 -25.99
C GLU A 381 46.74 7.01 -26.54
N SER A 382 46.48 6.51 -27.76
CA SER A 382 46.59 5.13 -28.31
C SER A 382 45.21 4.47 -28.40
N ARG A 383 44.54 4.61 -29.56
CA ARG A 383 43.39 3.77 -29.94
C ARG A 383 43.86 2.32 -30.10
N VAL A 384 43.11 1.36 -29.58
CA VAL A 384 43.23 -0.07 -29.93
C VAL A 384 41.83 -0.63 -30.24
N ALA A 385 41.82 -1.55 -31.21
CA ALA A 385 40.74 -2.35 -31.78
C ALA A 385 39.33 -2.38 -31.13
N ALA A 386 38.31 -2.42 -32.00
CA ALA A 386 37.01 -2.97 -31.63
C ALA A 386 37.11 -4.48 -31.39
N GLY A 387 36.49 -4.97 -30.32
CA GLY A 387 36.34 -6.38 -30.01
C GLY A 387 35.21 -6.58 -29.01
N GLY A 388 34.26 -7.44 -29.32
CA GLY A 388 33.16 -7.78 -28.41
C GLY A 388 33.68 -8.65 -27.27
N GLY A 389 33.81 -8.08 -26.07
CA GLY A 389 34.19 -8.78 -24.85
C GLY A 389 33.27 -8.39 -23.70
N ALA A 390 32.98 -9.34 -22.80
CA ALA A 390 32.12 -9.09 -21.65
C ALA A 390 32.67 -7.95 -20.77
N GLU A 391 31.82 -7.00 -20.40
CA GLU A 391 32.25 -5.83 -19.63
C GLU A 391 32.70 -6.25 -18.23
N ALA A 392 33.98 -5.99 -17.91
CA ALA A 392 34.59 -6.44 -16.66
C ALA A 392 33.95 -5.77 -15.44
N VAL A 393 33.26 -6.57 -14.63
CA VAL A 393 32.39 -6.11 -13.54
C VAL A 393 33.21 -5.55 -12.37
N LYS A 394 33.46 -4.23 -12.38
CA LYS A 394 34.46 -3.59 -11.51
C LYS A 394 33.91 -2.43 -10.67
N LEU A 395 34.35 -2.35 -9.41
CA LEU A 395 34.09 -1.21 -8.52
C LEU A 395 34.88 0.03 -8.96
N SER A 396 34.20 1.17 -8.96
CA SER A 396 34.76 2.50 -9.16
C SER A 396 35.07 3.15 -7.82
N PHE A 397 36.34 3.12 -7.41
CA PHE A 397 36.80 3.82 -6.21
C PHE A 397 36.87 5.33 -6.45
N VAL A 398 36.36 6.10 -5.50
CA VAL A 398 36.38 7.58 -5.53
C VAL A 398 37.34 8.19 -4.51
N ARG A 399 37.87 7.37 -3.60
CA ARG A 399 38.90 7.74 -2.64
C ARG A 399 40.20 6.99 -2.90
N GLU A 400 41.31 7.68 -2.65
CA GLU A 400 42.67 7.14 -2.79
C GLU A 400 43.33 6.83 -1.43
N ASP A 401 42.78 7.39 -0.35
CA ASP A 401 43.19 7.16 1.05
C ASP A 401 42.48 5.96 1.71
N ARG A 402 41.97 5.02 0.90
CA ARG A 402 41.37 3.74 1.32
C ARG A 402 41.92 2.59 0.50
N GLY A 403 42.00 1.41 1.13
CA GLY A 403 42.42 0.18 0.44
C GLY A 403 41.45 -0.20 -0.68
N LYS A 404 41.99 -0.60 -1.83
CA LYS A 404 41.19 -1.03 -2.98
C LYS A 404 40.97 -2.54 -2.92
N PHE A 405 39.75 -2.97 -3.22
CA PHE A 405 39.28 -4.37 -3.22
C PHE A 405 38.40 -4.61 -4.45
N GLU A 406 38.19 -5.86 -4.83
CA GLU A 406 37.36 -6.19 -5.99
C GLU A 406 35.87 -6.35 -5.64
N LEU A 407 35.00 -6.29 -6.65
CA LEU A 407 33.60 -6.68 -6.47
C LEU A 407 33.48 -8.18 -6.14
N THR A 408 34.44 -8.99 -6.61
CA THR A 408 34.55 -10.42 -6.28
C THR A 408 34.82 -10.66 -4.80
N ASP A 409 35.56 -9.76 -4.12
CA ASP A 409 35.76 -9.82 -2.66
C ASP A 409 34.47 -9.42 -1.93
N LEU A 410 33.79 -8.37 -2.40
CA LEU A 410 32.52 -7.90 -1.86
C LEU A 410 31.41 -8.97 -1.94
N LEU A 411 31.37 -9.73 -3.03
CA LEU A 411 30.40 -10.81 -3.26
C LEU A 411 30.75 -12.13 -2.54
N LYS A 412 31.99 -12.29 -2.05
CA LYS A 412 32.43 -13.44 -1.24
C LYS A 412 32.41 -13.15 0.26
N ALA A 413 32.32 -11.88 0.66
CA ALA A 413 32.22 -11.48 2.04
C ALA A 413 30.99 -12.10 2.72
N SER A 414 31.09 -12.38 4.02
CA SER A 414 29.91 -12.69 4.83
C SER A 414 29.02 -11.44 4.87
N ALA A 415 27.89 -11.49 4.17
CA ALA A 415 26.94 -10.39 4.08
C ALA A 415 25.84 -10.54 5.14
N GLU A 416 25.92 -9.72 6.17
CA GLU A 416 24.83 -9.53 7.14
C GLU A 416 23.92 -8.41 6.63
N ILE A 417 22.60 -8.59 6.69
CA ILE A 417 21.65 -7.58 6.21
C ILE A 417 21.37 -6.61 7.37
N LEU A 418 21.82 -5.37 7.24
CA LEU A 418 21.61 -4.29 8.23
C LEU A 418 20.18 -3.72 8.21
N GLY A 419 19.40 -4.07 7.18
CA GLY A 419 18.00 -3.72 7.03
C GLY A 419 17.64 -3.34 5.59
N ALA A 420 16.36 -3.52 5.27
CA ALA A 420 15.72 -2.91 4.12
C ALA A 420 15.15 -1.53 4.49
N GLY A 421 15.17 -0.60 3.53
CA GLY A 421 14.48 0.68 3.65
C GLY A 421 14.07 1.20 2.28
N CYS A 422 13.47 2.40 2.24
CA CYS A 422 12.84 3.05 1.08
C CYS A 422 13.75 3.32 -0.14
N PHE A 423 14.94 2.72 -0.22
CA PHE A 423 15.89 2.81 -1.33
C PHE A 423 16.57 1.47 -1.65
N GLY A 424 16.06 0.38 -1.07
CA GLY A 424 16.65 -0.96 -1.12
C GLY A 424 17.40 -1.35 0.15
N SER A 425 18.12 -2.47 0.06
CA SER A 425 18.75 -3.14 1.20
C SER A 425 20.17 -2.63 1.48
N SER A 426 20.53 -2.59 2.77
CA SER A 426 21.89 -2.31 3.25
C SER A 426 22.56 -3.60 3.76
N TYR A 427 23.76 -3.90 3.28
CA TYR A 427 24.51 -5.10 3.64
C TYR A 427 25.84 -4.73 4.32
N LYS A 428 26.14 -5.34 5.47
CA LYS A 428 27.42 -5.31 6.18
C LYS A 428 28.30 -6.44 5.61
N ALA A 429 29.35 -6.06 4.90
CA ALA A 429 30.28 -6.97 4.26
C ALA A 429 31.62 -6.95 4.99
N ALA A 430 31.98 -8.06 5.65
CA ALA A 430 33.31 -8.25 6.22
C ALA A 430 34.26 -8.78 5.14
N LEU A 431 35.18 -7.93 4.68
CA LEU A 431 36.17 -8.29 3.67
C LEU A 431 37.29 -9.16 4.28
N THR A 432 37.92 -9.99 3.45
CA THR A 432 39.08 -10.82 3.81
C THR A 432 40.30 -10.02 4.30
N SER A 433 40.34 -8.71 4.02
CA SER A 433 41.32 -7.75 4.53
C SER A 433 41.06 -7.27 5.97
N GLY A 434 39.99 -7.73 6.61
CA GLY A 434 39.54 -7.27 7.94
C GLY A 434 38.77 -5.95 7.92
N GLN A 435 38.57 -5.33 6.75
CA GLN A 435 37.75 -4.13 6.58
C GLN A 435 36.26 -4.51 6.58
N VAL A 436 35.44 -3.80 7.36
CA VAL A 436 33.99 -3.96 7.38
C VAL A 436 33.35 -2.79 6.64
N MET A 437 32.62 -3.10 5.56
CA MET A 437 32.02 -2.11 4.65
C MET A 437 30.50 -2.19 4.69
N VAL A 438 29.82 -1.09 4.40
CA VAL A 438 28.38 -1.05 4.13
C VAL A 438 28.13 -0.89 2.63
N VAL A 439 27.38 -1.82 2.06
CA VAL A 439 26.94 -1.83 0.66
C VAL A 439 25.46 -1.48 0.63
N LYS A 440 25.09 -0.35 0.03
CA LYS A 440 23.69 0.01 -0.21
C LYS A 440 23.32 -0.27 -1.66
N ARG A 441 22.27 -1.06 -1.88
CA ARG A 441 21.78 -1.47 -3.22
C ARG A 441 20.60 -0.60 -3.65
N PHE A 442 20.81 0.26 -4.64
CA PHE A 442 19.79 1.15 -5.18
C PHE A 442 19.22 0.62 -6.51
N LYS A 443 17.89 0.39 -6.55
CA LYS A 443 17.13 0.10 -7.79
C LYS A 443 16.58 1.38 -8.43
N GLN A 444 16.40 2.43 -7.63
CA GLN A 444 15.74 3.69 -7.99
C GLN A 444 16.69 4.70 -8.67
N MET A 445 17.83 4.27 -9.22
CA MET A 445 18.87 5.13 -9.80
C MET A 445 19.18 4.74 -11.25
N ASN A 446 18.14 4.57 -12.08
CA ASN A 446 18.24 3.91 -13.38
C ASN A 446 17.98 4.82 -14.60
N ASN A 447 17.41 6.00 -14.38
CA ASN A 447 17.07 6.96 -15.45
C ASN A 447 18.24 7.89 -15.84
N VAL A 448 19.40 7.78 -15.19
CA VAL A 448 20.56 8.68 -15.38
C VAL A 448 21.66 8.00 -16.20
N GLY A 449 22.27 8.77 -17.11
CA GLY A 449 23.33 8.31 -18.00
C GLY A 449 24.56 7.82 -17.23
N ARG A 450 25.31 6.90 -17.84
CA ARG A 450 26.52 6.33 -17.23
C ARG A 450 27.55 7.41 -16.90
N GLU A 451 27.81 8.29 -17.85
CA GLU A 451 28.81 9.36 -17.76
C GLU A 451 28.41 10.39 -16.69
N GLU A 452 27.13 10.78 -16.68
CA GLU A 452 26.51 11.70 -15.70
C GLU A 452 26.60 11.14 -14.27
N PHE A 453 26.24 9.86 -14.09
CA PHE A 453 26.34 9.17 -12.81
C PHE A 453 27.80 9.08 -12.35
N HIS A 454 28.72 8.69 -13.23
CA HIS A 454 30.15 8.65 -12.92
C HIS A 454 30.70 10.03 -12.53
N GLU A 455 30.29 11.12 -13.20
CA GLU A 455 30.71 12.48 -12.83
C GLU A 455 30.10 12.93 -11.49
N HIS A 456 28.81 12.68 -11.27
CA HIS A 456 28.15 13.01 -10.01
C HIS A 456 28.78 12.28 -8.82
N MET A 457 29.00 10.96 -8.93
CA MET A 457 29.67 10.18 -7.89
C MET A 457 31.13 10.62 -7.66
N ARG A 458 31.86 11.07 -8.70
CA ARG A 458 33.21 11.67 -8.53
C ARG A 458 33.16 13.01 -7.80
N ARG A 459 32.08 13.80 -7.91
CA ARG A 459 31.89 15.02 -7.11
C ARG A 459 31.57 14.67 -5.66
N VAL A 460 30.65 13.73 -5.43
CA VAL A 460 30.28 13.25 -4.08
C VAL A 460 31.48 12.65 -3.34
N GLY A 461 32.29 11.82 -4.00
CA GLY A 461 33.47 11.18 -3.38
C GLY A 461 34.64 12.10 -3.03
N ARG A 462 34.62 13.37 -3.46
CA ARG A 462 35.61 14.39 -3.06
C ARG A 462 35.28 15.06 -1.73
N LEU A 463 34.06 14.85 -1.20
CA LEU A 463 33.60 15.47 0.03
C LEU A 463 34.30 14.87 1.25
N LYS A 464 34.83 15.73 2.14
CA LYS A 464 35.58 15.35 3.33
C LYS A 464 35.28 16.32 4.47
N HIS A 465 34.46 15.86 5.42
CA HIS A 465 34.00 16.64 6.57
C HIS A 465 33.78 15.70 7.76
N THR A 466 33.95 16.17 8.99
CA THR A 466 33.86 15.36 10.22
C THR A 466 32.49 14.73 10.43
N ASN A 467 31.43 15.37 9.94
CA ASN A 467 30.05 14.93 10.12
C ASN A 467 29.38 14.41 8.82
N LEU A 468 30.16 13.89 7.86
CA LEU A 468 29.66 13.15 6.70
C LEU A 468 30.27 11.75 6.67
N LEU A 469 29.47 10.72 6.38
CA LEU A 469 29.96 9.39 6.07
C LEU A 469 30.47 9.38 4.61
N PRO A 470 31.77 9.24 4.34
CA PRO A 470 32.28 9.42 2.98
C PRO A 470 32.01 8.21 2.08
N LEU A 471 31.60 8.47 0.84
CA LEU A 471 31.55 7.46 -0.21
C LEU A 471 32.98 6.95 -0.51
N VAL A 472 33.19 5.63 -0.48
CA VAL A 472 34.50 5.00 -0.73
C VAL A 472 34.58 4.50 -2.18
N ALA A 473 33.55 3.77 -2.62
CA ALA A 473 33.44 3.23 -3.97
C ALA A 473 31.97 3.10 -4.40
N TYR A 474 31.75 2.91 -5.70
CA TYR A 474 30.44 2.57 -6.24
C TYR A 474 30.53 1.55 -7.38
N TYR A 475 29.41 0.89 -7.66
CA TYR A 475 29.22 0.05 -8.85
C TYR A 475 28.09 0.63 -9.72
N TYR A 476 28.28 0.57 -11.04
CA TYR A 476 27.28 0.99 -12.02
C TYR A 476 26.93 -0.20 -12.93
N ARG A 477 25.64 -0.57 -12.93
CA ARG A 477 24.97 -1.36 -13.97
C ARG A 477 23.72 -0.61 -14.39
N LYS A 478 23.20 -0.84 -15.60
CA LYS A 478 22.00 -0.15 -16.11
C LYS A 478 20.83 -0.16 -15.12
N GLU A 479 20.48 -1.34 -14.62
CA GLU A 479 19.33 -1.57 -13.71
C GLU A 479 19.67 -1.52 -12.21
N GLU A 480 20.94 -1.37 -11.82
CA GLU A 480 21.37 -1.50 -10.42
C GLU A 480 22.61 -0.66 -10.13
N LYS A 481 22.59 0.08 -9.01
CA LYS A 481 23.75 0.82 -8.49
C LYS A 481 24.07 0.31 -7.07
N LEU A 482 25.35 0.16 -6.75
CA LEU A 482 25.80 -0.06 -5.36
C LEU A 482 26.61 1.15 -4.90
N LEU A 483 26.35 1.66 -3.70
CA LEU A 483 27.19 2.67 -3.05
C LEU A 483 27.85 2.03 -1.81
N VAL A 484 29.17 2.18 -1.68
CA VAL A 484 29.98 1.50 -0.66
C VAL A 484 30.64 2.51 0.26
N HIS A 485 30.43 2.34 1.56
CA HIS A 485 30.89 3.21 2.65
C HIS A 485 31.61 2.38 3.72
N ASP A 486 32.40 3.02 4.59
CA ASP A 486 32.94 2.37 5.79
C ASP A 486 31.78 2.00 6.76
N PHE A 487 31.89 0.89 7.52
CA PHE A 487 30.89 0.54 8.54
C PHE A 487 31.03 1.40 9.81
N VAL A 488 29.90 1.83 10.37
CA VAL A 488 29.82 2.65 11.60
C VAL A 488 29.14 1.82 12.70
N PRO A 489 29.86 1.38 13.76
CA PRO A 489 29.36 0.35 14.68
C PRO A 489 28.12 0.75 15.50
N TYR A 490 27.99 2.01 15.91
CA TYR A 490 26.90 2.46 16.77
C TYR A 490 25.57 2.70 16.02
N GLY A 491 25.49 2.35 14.73
CA GLY A 491 24.24 2.32 13.97
C GLY A 491 23.63 3.71 13.71
N SER A 492 22.31 3.76 13.52
CA SER A 492 21.59 5.00 13.21
C SER A 492 20.93 5.63 14.43
N LEU A 493 20.82 6.95 14.43
CA LEU A 493 20.19 7.76 15.47
C LEU A 493 18.75 7.32 15.80
N ALA A 494 18.01 6.78 14.83
CA ALA A 494 16.66 6.25 15.04
C ALA A 494 16.63 5.14 16.12
N VAL A 495 17.65 4.27 16.15
CA VAL A 495 17.77 3.17 17.13
C VAL A 495 17.96 3.71 18.55
N HIS A 496 18.80 4.76 18.68
CA HIS A 496 19.09 5.43 19.96
C HIS A 496 17.94 6.30 20.48
N LEU A 497 17.06 6.77 19.60
CA LEU A 497 15.88 7.54 19.99
C LEU A 497 14.68 6.64 20.34
N HIS A 498 14.48 5.53 19.62
CA HIS A 498 13.24 4.74 19.72
C HIS A 498 13.45 3.32 20.26
N SER A 499 14.39 2.55 19.70
CA SER A 499 14.59 1.13 20.06
C SER A 499 15.14 0.97 21.49
N HIS A 500 16.11 1.79 21.90
CA HIS A 500 16.65 1.75 23.27
C HIS A 500 15.59 2.10 24.33
N GLN A 501 14.66 3.01 24.02
CA GLN A 501 13.56 3.35 24.92
C GLN A 501 12.54 2.20 25.06
N ALA A 502 12.31 1.40 24.01
CA ALA A 502 11.49 0.19 24.08
C ALA A 502 12.16 -0.96 24.84
N LEU A 503 13.51 -0.98 24.91
CA LEU A 503 14.31 -1.97 25.64
C LEU A 503 14.61 -1.57 27.10
N GLY A 504 14.06 -0.47 27.60
CA GLY A 504 14.30 0.03 28.96
C GLY A 504 15.73 0.53 29.21
N GLN A 505 16.51 0.77 28.16
CA GLN A 505 17.84 1.38 28.26
C GLN A 505 17.73 2.89 28.46
N PRO A 506 18.76 3.56 29.04
CA PRO A 506 18.76 5.02 29.15
C PRO A 506 18.64 5.67 27.77
N SER A 507 17.61 6.50 27.60
CA SER A 507 17.43 7.29 26.38
C SER A 507 18.57 8.31 26.25
N LEU A 508 18.91 8.69 25.01
CA LEU A 508 20.09 9.51 24.73
C LEU A 508 20.19 10.77 25.60
N GLU A 509 21.34 11.02 26.22
CA GLU A 509 21.51 12.16 27.13
C GLU A 509 21.43 13.53 26.42
N TRP A 510 21.05 14.57 27.16
CA TRP A 510 20.83 15.92 26.60
C TRP A 510 22.07 16.48 25.90
N GLU A 511 23.26 16.27 26.48
CA GLU A 511 24.53 16.71 25.88
C GLU A 511 24.77 16.04 24.52
N ASN A 512 24.47 14.74 24.40
CA ASN A 512 24.57 13.99 23.15
C ASN A 512 23.51 14.43 22.14
N ARG A 513 22.26 14.71 22.55
CA ARG A 513 21.22 15.30 21.67
C ARG A 513 21.72 16.63 21.07
N VAL A 514 22.24 17.52 21.90
CA VAL A 514 22.77 18.82 21.47
C VAL A 514 24.04 18.69 20.61
N LYS A 515 24.92 17.74 20.93
CA LYS A 515 26.10 17.39 20.13
C LYS A 515 25.69 16.97 18.72
N ILE A 516 24.74 16.04 18.61
CA ILE A 516 24.25 15.48 17.35
C ILE A 516 23.58 16.55 16.48
N ILE A 517 22.69 17.37 17.05
CA ILE A 517 22.07 18.50 16.33
C ILE A 517 23.13 19.44 15.74
N LYS A 518 24.18 19.77 16.51
CA LYS A 518 25.28 20.64 16.05
C LYS A 518 26.11 19.98 14.93
N GLY A 519 26.43 18.69 15.04
CA GLY A 519 27.20 17.96 14.02
C GLY A 519 26.42 17.80 12.71
N VAL A 520 25.14 17.43 12.79
CA VAL A 520 24.21 17.37 11.64
C VAL A 520 24.13 18.72 10.93
N ALA A 521 23.94 19.82 11.68
CA ALA A 521 23.87 21.16 11.11
C ALA A 521 25.18 21.61 10.42
N ARG A 522 26.35 21.24 10.98
CA ARG A 522 27.67 21.46 10.34
C ARG A 522 27.78 20.67 9.03
N GLY A 523 27.44 19.39 9.04
CA GLY A 523 27.45 18.52 7.86
C GLY A 523 26.57 19.06 6.72
N LEU A 524 25.34 19.49 7.04
CA LEU A 524 24.44 20.09 6.06
C LEU A 524 24.94 21.45 5.54
N SER A 525 25.52 22.28 6.40
CA SER A 525 26.14 23.55 5.98
C SER A 525 27.34 23.34 5.05
N TYR A 526 28.17 22.34 5.34
CA TYR A 526 29.28 21.95 4.46
C TYR A 526 28.79 21.43 3.10
N LEU A 527 27.74 20.59 3.07
CA LEU A 527 27.14 20.11 1.82
C LEU A 527 26.68 21.27 0.92
N TYR A 528 26.00 22.28 1.48
CA TYR A 528 25.59 23.46 0.72
C TYR A 528 26.74 24.37 0.25
N LYS A 529 27.90 24.32 0.91
CA LYS A 529 29.11 25.04 0.52
C LYS A 529 29.84 24.36 -0.65
N GLU A 530 30.02 23.05 -0.58
CA GLU A 530 30.79 22.29 -1.58
C GLU A 530 29.93 21.82 -2.79
N LEU A 531 28.61 21.73 -2.63
CA LEU A 531 27.66 21.38 -3.69
C LEU A 531 26.69 22.54 -4.00
N PRO A 532 27.17 23.76 -4.30
CA PRO A 532 26.32 24.96 -4.40
C PRO A 532 25.26 24.88 -5.50
N SER A 533 25.50 24.05 -6.53
CA SER A 533 24.59 23.76 -7.64
C SER A 533 23.38 22.89 -7.27
N LEU A 534 23.37 22.25 -6.10
CA LEU A 534 22.22 21.46 -5.65
C LEU A 534 21.19 22.35 -4.96
N ILE A 535 19.94 22.22 -5.40
CA ILE A 535 18.79 22.95 -4.84
C ILE A 535 18.45 22.41 -3.44
N SER A 536 18.52 21.10 -3.25
CA SER A 536 18.58 20.43 -1.95
C SER A 536 19.84 19.56 -1.95
N ALA A 537 20.69 19.75 -0.94
CA ALA A 537 22.03 19.16 -0.90
C ALA A 537 22.08 17.84 -0.12
N HIS A 538 21.09 17.57 0.74
CA HIS A 538 20.90 16.25 1.34
C HIS A 538 19.70 15.52 0.73
N GLY A 539 18.53 16.17 0.64
CA GLY A 539 17.31 15.64 0.01
C GLY A 539 16.54 14.62 0.86
N HIS A 540 17.21 13.95 1.78
CA HIS A 540 16.66 12.84 2.57
C HIS A 540 17.19 12.85 4.00
N LEU A 541 17.26 14.02 4.63
CA LEU A 541 17.66 14.12 6.04
C LEU A 541 16.56 13.55 6.96
N LYS A 542 16.90 12.51 7.73
CA LYS A 542 16.08 11.86 8.76
C LYS A 542 16.95 11.06 9.73
N SER A 543 16.42 10.63 10.87
CA SER A 543 17.16 9.89 11.91
C SER A 543 17.87 8.63 11.42
N ASN A 544 17.24 7.80 10.56
CA ASN A 544 17.90 6.62 9.96
C ASN A 544 19.14 7.00 9.11
N ASN A 545 19.19 8.22 8.59
CA ASN A 545 20.23 8.71 7.70
C ASN A 545 21.31 9.54 8.44
N VAL A 546 21.27 9.53 9.78
CA VAL A 546 22.34 9.99 10.67
C VAL A 546 22.90 8.77 11.40
N LEU A 547 24.14 8.38 11.09
CA LEU A 547 24.85 7.34 11.84
C LEU A 547 25.64 7.97 12.99
N LEU A 548 25.89 7.21 14.04
CA LEU A 548 26.63 7.63 15.23
C LEU A 548 27.84 6.71 15.44
N ASP A 549 28.97 7.25 15.88
CA ASP A 549 30.10 6.44 16.40
C ASP A 549 30.01 6.23 17.92
N GLU A 550 30.98 5.52 18.49
CA GLU A 550 31.08 5.25 19.92
C GLU A 550 31.23 6.50 20.81
N ASN A 551 31.52 7.66 20.20
CA ASN A 551 31.59 8.95 20.88
C ASN A 551 30.32 9.80 20.65
N PHE A 552 29.28 9.23 20.03
CA PHE A 552 28.08 9.94 19.56
C PHE A 552 28.39 11.14 18.63
N GLU A 553 29.48 11.08 17.85
CA GLU A 553 29.68 12.01 16.73
C GLU A 553 28.76 11.61 15.56
N PRO A 554 27.98 12.54 14.98
CA PRO A 554 27.05 12.20 13.91
C PRO A 554 27.69 12.26 12.52
N TYR A 555 27.34 11.30 11.67
CA TYR A 555 27.72 11.20 10.27
C TYR A 555 26.47 11.15 9.39
N LEU A 556 26.28 12.15 8.53
CA LEU A 556 25.21 12.09 7.52
C LEU A 556 25.54 11.03 6.46
N THR A 557 24.57 10.22 6.07
CA THR A 557 24.63 9.31 4.91
C THR A 557 23.52 9.66 3.92
N ASP A 558 23.61 9.16 2.70
CA ASP A 558 22.54 9.25 1.67
C ASP A 558 22.21 10.70 1.26
N TYR A 559 23.22 11.56 1.37
CA TYR A 559 23.20 12.96 0.92
C TYR A 559 23.50 13.08 -0.58
N ALA A 560 23.15 14.23 -1.17
CA ALA A 560 23.36 14.57 -2.58
C ALA A 560 22.76 13.60 -3.62
N LEU A 561 21.84 12.69 -3.24
CA LEU A 561 21.35 11.64 -4.15
C LEU A 561 20.26 12.08 -5.14
N ILE A 562 19.59 13.24 -4.93
CA ILE A 562 18.50 13.73 -5.80
C ILE A 562 18.85 13.66 -7.32
N PRO A 563 20.03 14.10 -7.80
CA PRO A 563 20.33 14.11 -9.24
C PRO A 563 20.57 12.73 -9.87
N VAL A 564 20.62 11.66 -9.09
CA VAL A 564 20.82 10.27 -9.58
C VAL A 564 19.64 9.34 -9.30
N ILE A 565 18.63 9.80 -8.56
CA ILE A 565 17.40 9.05 -8.27
C ILE A 565 16.33 9.37 -9.33
N ASN A 566 15.57 8.35 -9.74
CA ASN A 566 14.43 8.48 -10.64
C ASN A 566 13.41 9.47 -10.06
N GLN A 567 12.93 10.44 -10.85
CA GLN A 567 12.11 11.55 -10.34
C GLN A 567 10.86 11.12 -9.55
N GLU A 568 10.12 10.12 -10.04
CA GLU A 568 8.93 9.57 -9.38
C GLU A 568 9.28 8.96 -8.02
N SER A 569 10.31 8.10 -7.98
CA SER A 569 10.85 7.53 -6.74
C SER A 569 11.41 8.60 -5.78
N ALA A 570 11.96 9.70 -6.29
CA ALA A 570 12.40 10.81 -5.45
C ALA A 570 11.21 11.48 -4.76
N GLN A 571 10.11 11.71 -5.49
CA GLN A 571 8.87 12.29 -4.99
C GLN A 571 8.19 11.41 -3.93
N GLU A 572 8.15 10.10 -4.18
CA GLU A 572 7.53 9.10 -3.30
C GLU A 572 8.33 8.82 -2.02
N LEU A 573 9.66 8.79 -2.09
CA LEU A 573 10.51 8.20 -1.05
C LEU A 573 11.29 9.25 -0.23
N MET A 574 11.79 10.33 -0.85
CA MET A 574 12.70 11.29 -0.19
C MET A 574 11.98 12.37 0.62
N VAL A 575 12.51 12.67 1.80
CA VAL A 575 11.94 13.66 2.74
C VAL A 575 11.81 15.07 2.14
N ALA A 576 12.65 15.46 1.17
CA ALA A 576 12.52 16.77 0.54
C ALA A 576 11.17 17.00 -0.16
N TYR A 577 10.63 15.97 -0.81
CA TYR A 577 9.36 16.03 -1.52
C TYR A 577 8.15 15.85 -0.59
N LYS A 578 8.41 15.74 0.72
CA LYS A 578 7.42 15.61 1.79
C LYS A 578 7.25 16.94 2.57
N SER A 579 8.05 17.95 2.22
CA SER A 579 8.01 19.29 2.81
C SER A 579 6.76 20.10 2.42
N PRO A 580 6.22 20.96 3.32
CA PRO A 580 5.05 21.78 3.04
C PRO A 580 5.19 22.66 1.79
N GLU A 581 6.35 23.26 1.55
CA GLU A 581 6.57 24.10 0.37
C GLU A 581 6.60 23.29 -0.94
N TYR A 582 7.04 22.02 -0.90
CA TYR A 582 6.90 21.13 -2.04
C TYR A 582 5.43 20.80 -2.30
N LEU A 583 4.67 20.46 -1.26
CA LEU A 583 3.23 20.14 -1.40
C LEU A 583 2.42 21.33 -1.94
N HIS A 584 2.72 22.56 -1.51
CA HIS A 584 1.97 23.76 -1.94
C HIS A 584 2.43 24.35 -3.29
N HIS A 585 3.67 24.09 -3.72
CA HIS A 585 4.27 24.79 -4.88
C HIS A 585 4.97 23.87 -5.90
N GLY A 586 4.98 22.55 -5.67
CA GLY A 586 5.63 21.55 -6.53
C GLY A 586 7.16 21.69 -6.64
N ARG A 587 7.81 22.38 -5.68
CA ARG A 587 9.21 22.81 -5.79
C ARG A 587 10.00 22.57 -4.50
N VAL A 588 11.02 21.72 -4.60
CA VAL A 588 12.07 21.57 -3.59
C VAL A 588 12.97 22.81 -3.61
N THR A 589 13.47 23.26 -2.46
CA THR A 589 14.28 24.47 -2.31
C THR A 589 15.45 24.28 -1.33
N LYS A 590 16.30 25.31 -1.17
CA LYS A 590 17.32 25.33 -0.09
C LYS A 590 16.73 25.42 1.32
N LYS A 591 15.43 25.69 1.47
CA LYS A 591 14.70 25.64 2.76
C LYS A 591 14.19 24.24 3.09
N THR A 592 14.12 23.35 2.12
CA THR A 592 13.58 22.00 2.27
C THR A 592 14.44 21.11 3.17
N ASP A 593 15.77 21.14 3.02
CA ASP A 593 16.67 20.47 3.97
C ASP A 593 16.67 21.16 5.36
N VAL A 594 16.30 22.45 5.45
CA VAL A 594 16.16 23.17 6.73
C VAL A 594 14.85 22.78 7.44
N TRP A 595 13.76 22.55 6.70
CA TRP A 595 12.55 21.94 7.24
C TRP A 595 12.82 20.52 7.72
N ALA A 596 13.49 19.68 6.91
CA ALA A 596 13.89 18.32 7.30
C ALA A 596 14.80 18.31 8.55
N LEU A 597 15.73 19.27 8.66
CA LEU A 597 16.52 19.49 9.87
C LEU A 597 15.64 19.87 11.08
N GLY A 598 14.62 20.71 10.89
CA GLY A 598 13.64 21.04 11.92
C GLY A 598 12.85 19.81 12.42
N MET A 599 12.39 18.97 11.49
CA MET A 599 11.70 17.71 11.80
C MET A 599 12.60 16.77 12.60
N LEU A 600 13.85 16.59 12.16
CA LEU A 600 14.85 15.79 12.86
C LEU A 600 15.22 16.37 14.25
N ILE A 601 15.25 17.69 14.40
CA ILE A 601 15.43 18.32 15.71
C ILE A 601 14.24 17.99 16.63
N LEU A 602 13.00 18.07 16.16
CA LEU A 602 11.81 17.69 16.95
C LEU A 602 11.84 16.21 17.35
N GLU A 603 12.27 15.33 16.45
CA GLU A 603 12.47 13.89 16.72
C GLU A 603 13.52 13.67 17.83
N ILE A 604 14.68 14.34 17.73
CA ILE A 604 15.75 14.30 18.73
C ILE A 604 15.27 14.88 20.08
N LEU A 605 14.51 15.98 20.09
CA LEU A 605 14.01 16.62 21.31
C LEU A 605 12.95 15.76 22.03
N THR A 606 12.08 15.08 21.29
CA THR A 606 10.94 14.36 21.87
C THR A 606 11.18 12.86 22.09
N GLY A 607 12.15 12.25 21.41
CA GLY A 607 12.30 10.80 21.35
C GLY A 607 11.20 10.10 20.53
N ARG A 608 10.41 10.84 19.75
CA ARG A 608 9.25 10.34 19.01
C ARG A 608 9.31 10.77 17.54
N ILE A 609 8.92 9.87 16.64
CA ILE A 609 8.77 10.18 15.22
C ILE A 609 7.70 11.29 15.06
N PRO A 610 7.99 12.43 14.42
CA PRO A 610 7.00 13.48 14.19
C PRO A 610 5.84 12.98 13.32
N SER A 611 4.60 13.20 13.76
CA SER A 611 3.39 12.63 13.15
C SER A 611 3.17 13.01 11.68
N THR A 612 3.74 14.13 11.22
CA THR A 612 3.70 14.54 9.81
C THR A 612 4.45 13.56 8.90
N VAL A 613 5.54 12.95 9.38
CA VAL A 613 6.33 11.97 8.61
C VAL A 613 5.56 10.66 8.44
N LEU A 614 4.77 10.25 9.44
CA LEU A 614 3.98 9.01 9.39
C LEU A 614 2.94 9.04 8.26
N LYS A 615 2.26 10.17 8.03
CA LYS A 615 1.30 10.34 6.90
C LYS A 615 1.96 10.28 5.50
N GLN A 616 3.30 10.20 5.41
CA GLN A 616 4.05 10.26 4.16
C GLN A 616 5.11 9.14 4.04
N ALA A 617 5.25 8.27 5.03
CA ALA A 617 6.08 7.07 4.94
C ALA A 617 5.31 5.89 4.32
N THR A 618 3.99 5.84 4.54
CA THR A 618 3.09 4.77 4.13
C THR A 618 2.85 4.65 2.62
N SER A 619 3.38 5.59 1.81
CA SER A 619 3.33 5.52 0.35
C SER A 619 4.50 4.75 -0.28
N GLY A 620 5.52 4.32 0.47
CA GLY A 620 6.77 3.81 -0.11
C GLY A 620 7.50 2.73 0.69
N ASP A 621 7.52 1.53 0.11
CA ASP A 621 8.24 0.31 0.51
C ASP A 621 7.87 -0.37 1.84
N SER A 622 7.26 -1.55 1.72
CA SER A 622 7.17 -2.57 2.78
C SER A 622 7.69 -3.92 2.27
N GLU A 623 9.00 -4.19 2.37
CA GLU A 623 9.47 -5.58 2.31
C GLU A 623 10.76 -5.89 3.08
N SER A 624 10.65 -6.96 3.87
CA SER A 624 11.67 -7.96 4.23
C SER A 624 13.05 -7.52 4.74
N THR A 625 13.33 -7.89 5.99
CA THR A 625 14.51 -8.71 6.29
C THR A 625 14.21 -9.63 7.48
N THR A 626 14.43 -10.94 7.32
CA THR A 626 14.61 -11.89 8.43
C THR A 626 15.92 -12.67 8.23
N THR A 627 16.57 -13.05 9.32
CA THR A 627 17.85 -13.79 9.31
C THR A 627 17.74 -15.05 10.15
N THR A 628 18.19 -16.18 9.60
CA THR A 628 17.99 -17.50 10.20
C THR A 628 19.16 -17.91 11.10
N THR A 629 18.89 -18.51 12.27
CA THR A 629 19.82 -19.48 12.86
C THR A 629 19.10 -20.58 13.64
N ALA A 630 19.52 -21.84 13.43
CA ALA A 630 19.23 -22.97 14.32
C ALA A 630 20.44 -23.19 15.26
N GLY A 631 20.36 -23.90 16.39
CA GLY A 631 19.24 -24.60 17.05
C GLY A 631 19.80 -25.67 18.01
N GLY A 632 19.05 -26.12 19.03
CA GLY A 632 19.58 -27.19 19.92
C GLY A 632 18.82 -27.49 21.22
N GLY A 633 17.95 -28.52 21.17
CA GLY A 633 17.85 -29.60 22.17
C GLY A 633 17.58 -29.33 23.67
N GLY A 634 16.32 -29.48 24.08
CA GLY A 634 15.96 -30.44 25.15
C GLY A 634 15.80 -29.95 26.61
N GLY A 635 14.92 -30.63 27.34
CA GLY A 635 14.71 -30.47 28.80
C GLY A 635 13.41 -29.74 29.17
N GLY A 636 12.58 -30.34 30.02
CA GLY A 636 11.31 -29.77 30.47
C GLY A 636 11.26 -29.50 31.98
N GLY A 637 10.37 -28.60 32.41
CA GLY A 637 10.10 -28.31 33.83
C GLY A 637 9.15 -27.13 34.02
N GLU A 638 8.08 -27.31 34.79
CA GLU A 638 7.12 -26.24 35.08
C GLU A 638 7.61 -25.27 36.16
N ARG A 639 7.45 -23.95 35.95
CA ARG A 639 6.63 -23.05 36.82
C ARG A 639 6.69 -21.58 36.39
N ARG A 640 5.52 -20.91 36.54
CA ARG A 640 5.29 -19.46 36.77
C ARG A 640 6.07 -18.46 35.89
N LYS A 641 5.39 -17.93 34.86
CA LYS A 641 5.78 -16.70 34.14
C LYS A 641 5.58 -15.44 35.00
N PRO A 642 6.51 -14.46 34.97
CA PRO A 642 6.20 -13.03 35.05
C PRO A 642 5.86 -12.46 33.65
N SER A 643 5.45 -11.19 33.60
CA SER A 643 5.02 -10.47 32.39
C SER A 643 6.06 -10.44 31.26
N ARG A 644 5.59 -10.34 30.01
CA ARG A 644 6.38 -9.87 28.86
C ARG A 644 5.57 -8.86 28.06
N GLU A 645 6.11 -7.66 27.94
CA GLU A 645 5.77 -6.71 26.89
C GLU A 645 6.60 -7.05 25.64
N LEU A 646 6.02 -6.84 24.46
CA LEU A 646 6.67 -6.89 23.14
C LEU A 646 6.01 -5.75 22.34
N SER A 647 6.60 -4.55 22.21
CA SER A 647 7.85 -4.19 21.52
C SER A 647 7.77 -4.47 20.02
N ALA A 648 7.57 -3.42 19.22
CA ALA A 648 7.43 -3.53 17.77
C ALA A 648 8.78 -3.56 17.06
N ASP A 649 8.94 -4.47 16.10
CA ASP A 649 10.13 -4.54 15.25
C ASP A 649 10.14 -3.44 14.18
N PHE A 650 11.02 -2.46 14.39
CA PHE A 650 11.70 -1.73 13.33
C PHE A 650 13.19 -1.94 13.52
N GLY A 651 13.85 -2.50 12.50
CA GLY A 651 15.21 -3.05 12.60
C GLY A 651 16.24 -2.10 13.19
N GLY A 652 16.58 -2.33 14.47
CA GLY A 652 17.76 -1.80 15.13
C GLY A 652 18.86 -2.86 15.13
N ILE A 653 20.08 -2.46 14.79
CA ILE A 653 21.25 -3.34 14.69
C ILE A 653 21.78 -3.66 16.10
N SER A 654 22.24 -4.91 16.30
CA SER A 654 23.16 -5.33 17.37
C SER A 654 24.60 -5.45 16.85
#